data_AF-A0A8T2AAZ7-F1
#
_entry.id   AF-A0A8T2AAZ7-F1
#
_cell.length_a   1.000
_cell.length_b   1.000
_cell.length_c   1.000
_cell.angle_alpha   90.00
_cell.angle_beta   90.00
_cell.angle_gamma   90.00
#
_symmetry.space_group_name_H-M   'P 1'
#
loop_
_entity.id
_entity.type
_entity.pdbx_description
1 polymer ?
#
loop_
_entity_poly.entity_id
_entity_poly.type
_entity_poly.pdbx_seq_one_letter_code
_entity_poly.pdbx_strand_id
1 'polypeptide(L)'
;MAVEKSNTTVGGVEILKPRTDNREYRMIVLKNLLQVLLISDPDTDKCAASMSVSVGSFSDPQGLEGLAHFLEHMLFYASEKYPEEDSYSKYITEHGGSTNAYTASEETNYHFDVNADCFEEALDRFAQFFIKPLMSADATMREIKAVDSENQKNLLSDGWRIRQLQKHLSKEDHPYHKFSTGNMDTLHVRPQAKGVDTRSELIKFYEEHYSANIMHLVVYGKESLDKIQDLVEGMFQEIQNTNKVVPRFPGQPCTPDHLQILVKAIPIKQGHKLGVSWPVTPSIHHYEEAPSQYLGHLIGHEGEGSLFHALKTLGWATGLSAGEGEWTLDYSFFKVSIDLTDAGHEHMQEILGLLFNYIQLLQQTGVCQWIFDELSAICETKFHYQDKIPPMSYIVDIASNMQIYPTKDWLVGSSLPTKFNPAIVQKVVDELSPSNVRIFWESQKFEGQTDKAEPWYNTAYSLEKIASSTIQEWVQSAPDVHLHLPAPNVFIPTDLSLKDANDKETVPVLLRKTPFSRLWYKPDTMFSKPKAYVKMDFNCPLAVSSPDAAVLTDIFTRLLMDYLNEYAYYAQVAGLYYGVSLSDNGFELTLLGYNHKLRILLETVVGKIANFEVKPDRFAVIKETVTKEYQNYKFRQPYHQAMYYCSLILQDQTWPWTEELDVLSHLEAEDVAKFVPMLLSRTFIECYIAGNVENNEAESMVKHIEDVLFNDPKPICRPLFPSQHLTNRVVKLGEGMKYFYHQDGSNPSDENSALVHYIQVHRDDFAMNIKLQLFGLVAKQATFHQLRTVEQLGYITALAQRNDSGIYGVQFIIQSSVKGPGHIDSRVESLLKNFEGKLYEMSDEDFKSNVTALIDMKLEKHKNLKEESRFYWREIQSGTLKFNRKEAEVAALKQLQKQELIDFFDEYIKVGAARKKSLSIRVYGSQHLKEMASDKDEVPSPSVEIEDIVGFRKSQPLHGSFRGCRQPKL
;
A
#
# COMPACT_ATOMS: atom_id res chain seq x y z
N MET A 1 12.74 26.75 -21.25
CA MET A 1 12.94 26.58 -22.71
C MET A 1 11.62 26.10 -23.30
N ALA A 2 11.06 26.84 -24.25
CA ALA A 2 9.77 26.52 -24.87
C ALA A 2 9.95 25.44 -25.95
N VAL A 3 9.44 24.24 -25.68
CA VAL A 3 9.35 23.12 -26.64
C VAL A 3 7.90 22.63 -26.59
N GLU A 4 7.32 22.42 -27.77
CA GLU A 4 5.89 22.33 -28.08
C GLU A 4 5.05 21.43 -27.16
N LYS A 5 3.87 21.94 -26.76
CA LYS A 5 2.82 21.16 -26.11
C LYS A 5 2.23 20.18 -27.13
N SER A 6 2.23 18.87 -26.83
CA SER A 6 1.54 17.89 -27.68
C SER A 6 0.05 17.87 -27.33
N ASN A 7 -0.77 18.37 -28.26
CA ASN A 7 -2.19 18.63 -28.04
C ASN A 7 -3.03 17.67 -28.88
N THR A 8 -4.02 17.01 -28.26
CA THR A 8 -5.05 16.24 -28.97
C THR A 8 -6.40 16.92 -28.79
N THR A 9 -7.04 17.32 -29.90
CA THR A 9 -8.41 17.87 -29.91
C THR A 9 -9.44 16.75 -29.78
N VAL A 10 -10.29 16.82 -28.77
CA VAL A 10 -11.36 15.88 -28.46
C VAL A 10 -12.70 16.61 -28.49
N GLY A 11 -13.55 16.37 -29.49
CA GLY A 11 -14.87 17.03 -29.59
C GLY A 11 -14.80 18.57 -29.65
N GLY A 12 -13.64 19.15 -29.99
CA GLY A 12 -13.37 20.59 -29.98
C GLY A 12 -12.71 21.14 -28.71
N VAL A 13 -12.46 20.31 -27.67
CA VAL A 13 -11.76 20.68 -26.43
C VAL A 13 -10.45 19.90 -26.30
N GLU A 14 -9.38 20.57 -25.91
CA GLU A 14 -8.02 20.01 -25.83
C GLU A 14 -7.77 19.41 -24.43
N ILE A 15 -7.54 18.09 -24.33
CA ILE A 15 -7.14 17.43 -23.08
C ILE A 15 -5.61 17.49 -22.97
N LEU A 16 -5.09 18.06 -21.88
CA LEU A 16 -3.65 18.12 -21.64
C LEU A 16 -3.13 16.73 -21.23
N LYS A 17 -2.20 16.17 -22.01
CA LYS A 17 -1.59 14.85 -21.75
C LYS A 17 -0.07 14.92 -21.56
N PRO A 18 0.54 13.91 -20.92
CA PRO A 18 2.00 13.80 -20.84
C PRO A 18 2.66 13.74 -22.22
N ARG A 19 3.87 14.31 -22.36
CA ARG A 19 4.64 14.25 -23.63
C ARG A 19 4.95 12.83 -24.07
N THR A 20 5.04 11.92 -23.11
CA THR A 20 5.34 10.50 -23.33
C THR A 20 4.09 9.64 -23.50
N ASP A 21 2.91 10.25 -23.59
CA ASP A 21 1.63 9.57 -23.68
C ASP A 21 1.17 9.40 -25.13
N ASN A 22 1.27 8.16 -25.60
CA ASN A 22 0.89 7.78 -26.96
C ASN A 22 -0.58 7.34 -27.07
N ARG A 23 -1.36 7.36 -25.99
CA ARG A 23 -2.76 6.95 -26.00
C ARG A 23 -3.63 7.98 -26.72
N GLU A 24 -4.74 7.49 -27.27
CA GLU A 24 -5.77 8.32 -27.87
C GLU A 24 -6.95 8.48 -26.91
N TYR A 25 -7.60 9.64 -26.95
CA TYR A 25 -8.67 10.01 -26.03
C TYR A 25 -9.88 10.52 -26.80
N ARG A 26 -11.10 10.17 -26.35
CA ARG A 26 -12.34 10.75 -26.87
C ARG A 26 -13.36 10.95 -25.75
N MET A 27 -13.90 12.15 -25.65
CA MET A 27 -15.01 12.48 -24.76
C MET A 27 -16.30 12.41 -25.57
N ILE A 28 -17.29 11.72 -25.02
CA ILE A 28 -18.64 11.64 -25.56
C ILE A 28 -19.65 11.90 -24.44
N VAL A 29 -20.85 12.31 -24.83
CA VAL A 29 -22.00 12.39 -23.93
C VAL A 29 -23.11 11.57 -24.56
N LEU A 30 -23.58 10.55 -23.85
CA LEU A 30 -24.65 9.68 -24.31
C LEU A 30 -26.01 10.41 -24.30
N LYS A 31 -27.04 9.86 -24.95
CA LYS A 31 -28.38 10.50 -24.99
C LYS A 31 -29.04 10.58 -23.60
N ASN A 32 -28.61 9.74 -22.65
CA ASN A 32 -29.05 9.79 -21.26
C ASN A 32 -28.22 10.76 -20.40
N LEU A 33 -27.37 11.58 -21.02
CA LEU A 33 -26.49 12.57 -20.39
C LEU A 33 -25.32 11.98 -19.58
N LEU A 34 -25.05 10.68 -19.70
CA LEU A 34 -23.82 10.09 -19.15
C LEU A 34 -22.60 10.68 -19.86
N GLN A 35 -21.67 11.24 -19.08
CA GLN A 35 -20.39 11.70 -19.59
C GLN A 35 -19.39 10.55 -19.62
N VAL A 36 -18.71 10.38 -20.75
CA VAL A 36 -17.77 9.27 -20.93
C VAL A 36 -16.44 9.76 -21.51
N LEU A 37 -15.33 9.29 -20.94
CA LEU A 37 -14.00 9.38 -21.54
C LEU A 37 -13.56 7.99 -22.04
N LEU A 38 -13.29 7.89 -23.33
CA LEU A 38 -12.74 6.72 -24.00
C LEU A 38 -11.23 6.89 -24.12
N ILE A 39 -10.48 5.84 -23.82
CA ILE A 39 -9.02 5.80 -23.91
C ILE A 39 -8.65 4.56 -24.75
N SER A 40 -7.96 4.78 -25.87
CA SER A 40 -7.42 3.71 -26.71
C SER A 40 -5.91 3.58 -26.50
N ASP A 41 -5.49 2.39 -26.09
CA ASP A 41 -4.09 1.96 -25.97
C ASP A 41 -3.90 0.64 -26.71
N PRO A 42 -3.52 0.65 -28.00
CA PRO A 42 -3.34 -0.56 -28.80
C PRO A 42 -2.30 -1.54 -28.22
N ASP A 43 -1.39 -1.06 -27.35
CA ASP A 43 -0.32 -1.83 -26.74
C ASP A 43 -0.70 -2.45 -25.39
N THR A 44 -1.92 -2.21 -24.90
CA THR A 44 -2.38 -2.72 -23.61
C THR A 44 -2.69 -4.22 -23.65
N ASP A 45 -2.29 -4.93 -22.60
CA ASP A 45 -2.67 -6.33 -22.37
C ASP A 45 -4.02 -6.43 -21.63
N LYS A 46 -4.36 -5.38 -20.86
CA LYS A 46 -5.59 -5.29 -20.07
C LYS A 46 -6.43 -4.08 -20.44
N CYS A 47 -7.73 -4.29 -20.51
CA CYS A 47 -8.72 -3.24 -20.59
C CYS A 47 -9.32 -2.99 -19.22
N ALA A 48 -9.87 -1.81 -19.00
CA ALA A 48 -10.40 -1.41 -17.69
C ALA A 48 -11.57 -0.43 -17.86
N ALA A 49 -12.51 -0.44 -16.93
CA ALA A 49 -13.56 0.58 -16.85
C ALA A 49 -13.79 1.03 -15.40
N SER A 50 -14.15 2.31 -15.23
CA SER A 50 -14.46 2.91 -13.95
C SER A 50 -15.66 3.84 -14.08
N MET A 51 -16.65 3.65 -13.21
CA MET A 51 -17.83 4.50 -13.09
C MET A 51 -17.77 5.22 -11.75
N SER A 52 -17.76 6.55 -11.77
CA SER A 52 -17.94 7.35 -10.57
C SER A 52 -19.32 8.01 -10.55
N VAL A 53 -20.04 7.80 -9.45
CA VAL A 53 -21.36 8.38 -9.19
C VAL A 53 -21.17 9.52 -8.18
N SER A 54 -21.63 10.74 -8.51
CA SER A 54 -21.50 11.93 -7.64
C SER A 54 -22.47 11.92 -6.45
N VAL A 55 -22.48 10.80 -5.70
CA VAL A 55 -23.25 10.56 -4.47
C VAL A 55 -22.41 9.65 -3.58
N GLY A 56 -22.24 10.03 -2.32
CA GLY A 56 -21.54 9.23 -1.31
C GLY A 56 -22.23 9.27 0.05
N SER A 57 -21.49 8.95 1.11
CA SER A 57 -22.02 8.77 2.47
C SER A 57 -22.68 10.02 3.07
N PHE A 58 -22.42 11.23 2.55
CA PHE A 58 -23.12 12.44 3.02
C PHE A 58 -24.61 12.41 2.70
N SER A 59 -24.98 11.67 1.65
CA SER A 59 -26.37 11.45 1.25
C SER A 59 -27.08 10.38 2.09
N ASP A 60 -26.39 9.67 2.99
CA ASP A 60 -27.00 8.63 3.82
C ASP A 60 -28.24 9.17 4.57
N PRO A 61 -29.39 8.47 4.52
CA PRO A 61 -30.57 8.87 5.27
C PRO A 61 -30.30 8.87 6.78
N GLN A 62 -30.96 9.76 7.51
CA GLN A 62 -30.81 9.84 8.96
C GLN A 62 -31.23 8.52 9.63
N GLY A 63 -30.35 7.93 10.44
CA GLY A 63 -30.59 6.65 11.09
C GLY A 63 -30.33 5.41 10.21
N LEU A 64 -29.79 5.61 9.00
CA LEU A 64 -29.28 4.58 8.08
C LEU A 64 -27.84 4.92 7.69
N GLU A 65 -27.02 5.33 8.66
CA GLU A 65 -25.61 5.61 8.46
C GLU A 65 -24.88 4.40 7.84
N GLY A 66 -24.20 4.61 6.71
CA GLY A 66 -23.55 3.58 5.91
C GLY A 66 -24.37 3.02 4.75
N LEU A 67 -25.55 3.58 4.43
CA LEU A 67 -26.41 3.05 3.35
C LEU A 67 -25.75 3.16 1.96
N ALA A 68 -25.03 4.24 1.66
CA ALA A 68 -24.30 4.38 0.40
C ALA A 68 -23.18 3.33 0.26
N HIS A 69 -22.43 3.08 1.35
CA HIS A 69 -21.42 2.02 1.38
C HIS A 69 -22.05 0.63 1.29
N PHE A 70 -23.21 0.42 1.90
CA PHE A 70 -23.94 -0.84 1.76
C PHE A 70 -24.45 -1.06 0.32
N LEU A 71 -24.92 -0.01 -0.36
CA LEU A 71 -25.30 -0.07 -1.77
C LEU A 71 -24.11 -0.48 -2.65
N GLU A 72 -22.93 0.06 -2.36
CA GLU A 72 -21.69 -0.33 -3.04
C GLU A 72 -21.50 -1.86 -3.04
N HIS A 73 -21.58 -2.51 -1.88
CA HIS A 73 -21.43 -3.96 -1.77
C HIS A 73 -22.53 -4.71 -2.54
N MET A 74 -23.77 -4.23 -2.45
CA MET A 74 -24.93 -4.88 -3.06
C MET A 74 -24.93 -4.86 -4.60
N LEU A 75 -24.24 -3.91 -5.24
CA LEU A 75 -24.15 -3.86 -6.72
C LEU A 75 -23.25 -4.97 -7.30
N PHE A 76 -22.33 -5.55 -6.52
CA PHE A 76 -21.45 -6.63 -7.01
C PHE A 76 -22.13 -7.99 -7.15
N TYR A 77 -23.32 -8.16 -6.55
CA TYR A 77 -23.97 -9.45 -6.43
C TYR A 77 -24.62 -9.91 -7.74
N ALA A 78 -25.73 -9.29 -8.13
CA ALA A 78 -26.52 -9.81 -9.23
C ALA A 78 -27.35 -8.71 -9.88
N SER A 79 -27.65 -8.94 -11.16
CA SER A 79 -28.52 -8.09 -11.98
C SER A 79 -29.57 -8.93 -12.68
N GLU A 80 -30.58 -8.29 -13.26
CA GLU A 80 -31.63 -9.01 -14.01
C GLU A 80 -31.05 -9.85 -15.16
N LYS A 81 -30.04 -9.30 -15.87
CA LYS A 81 -29.37 -9.97 -16.99
C LYS A 81 -28.36 -11.04 -16.54
N TYR A 82 -27.72 -10.84 -15.39
CA TYR A 82 -26.78 -11.78 -14.77
C TYR A 82 -27.24 -12.10 -13.34
N PRO A 83 -28.21 -13.01 -13.16
CA PRO A 83 -28.85 -13.26 -11.87
C PRO A 83 -28.03 -14.14 -10.91
N GLU A 84 -26.95 -14.75 -11.38
CA GLU A 84 -26.03 -15.53 -10.55
C GLU A 84 -25.13 -14.60 -9.71
N GLU A 85 -25.15 -14.77 -8.38
CA GLU A 85 -24.59 -13.84 -7.38
C GLU A 85 -23.09 -13.53 -7.47
N ASP A 86 -22.32 -14.37 -8.15
CA ASP A 86 -20.88 -14.18 -8.31
C ASP A 86 -20.48 -14.07 -9.78
N SER A 87 -21.44 -13.96 -10.71
CA SER A 87 -21.19 -13.99 -12.15
C SER A 87 -20.15 -12.96 -12.60
N TYR A 88 -20.24 -11.74 -12.08
CA TYR A 88 -19.29 -10.68 -12.39
C TYR A 88 -17.90 -10.96 -11.82
N SER A 89 -17.79 -11.13 -10.49
CA SER A 89 -16.50 -11.36 -9.82
C SER A 89 -15.79 -12.62 -10.31
N LYS A 90 -16.56 -13.66 -10.63
CA LYS A 90 -16.07 -14.91 -11.24
C LYS A 90 -15.52 -14.66 -12.64
N TYR A 91 -16.29 -14.00 -13.51
CA TYR A 91 -15.85 -13.68 -14.87
C TYR A 91 -14.55 -12.87 -14.86
N ILE A 92 -14.48 -11.81 -14.06
CA ILE A 92 -13.27 -10.99 -13.94
C ILE A 92 -12.06 -11.82 -13.50
N THR A 93 -12.22 -12.66 -12.48
CA THR A 93 -11.13 -13.49 -11.95
C THR A 93 -10.65 -14.56 -12.93
N GLU A 94 -11.57 -15.24 -13.61
CA GLU A 94 -11.27 -16.30 -14.57
C GLU A 94 -10.59 -15.75 -15.85
N HIS A 95 -10.76 -14.46 -16.15
CA HIS A 95 -10.17 -13.80 -17.32
C HIS A 95 -9.03 -12.83 -16.95
N GLY A 96 -8.27 -13.16 -15.90
CA GLY A 96 -7.01 -12.47 -15.54
C GLY A 96 -7.19 -11.07 -14.93
N GLY A 97 -8.41 -10.69 -14.59
CA GLY A 97 -8.79 -9.37 -14.09
C GLY A 97 -8.85 -9.23 -12.57
N SER A 98 -9.18 -8.02 -12.15
CA SER A 98 -9.45 -7.63 -10.77
C SER A 98 -10.53 -6.55 -10.72
N THR A 99 -11.26 -6.47 -9.61
CA THR A 99 -12.33 -5.47 -9.43
C THR A 99 -12.38 -5.00 -7.99
N ASN A 100 -12.83 -3.75 -7.79
CA ASN A 100 -13.03 -3.16 -6.48
C ASN A 100 -13.98 -1.95 -6.57
N ALA A 101 -14.36 -1.39 -5.43
CA ALA A 101 -15.07 -0.13 -5.33
C ALA A 101 -14.67 0.62 -4.04
N TYR A 102 -15.10 1.87 -3.92
CA TYR A 102 -15.07 2.60 -2.66
C TYR A 102 -16.19 3.64 -2.59
N THR A 103 -16.61 3.95 -1.36
CA THR A 103 -17.57 5.01 -1.04
C THR A 103 -16.88 6.10 -0.22
N ALA A 104 -16.83 7.31 -0.77
CA ALA A 104 -16.34 8.51 -0.10
C ALA A 104 -17.52 9.39 0.40
N SER A 105 -17.24 10.63 0.80
CA SER A 105 -18.25 11.56 1.31
C SER A 105 -19.26 11.97 0.23
N GLU A 106 -18.79 12.30 -0.98
CA GLU A 106 -19.60 12.85 -2.07
C GLU A 106 -19.57 12.00 -3.34
N GLU A 107 -18.89 10.85 -3.33
CA GLU A 107 -18.80 9.94 -4.49
C GLU A 107 -18.79 8.46 -4.08
N THR A 108 -19.23 7.61 -5.01
CA THR A 108 -19.01 6.16 -5.00
C THR A 108 -18.41 5.76 -6.35
N ASN A 109 -17.25 5.09 -6.33
CA ASN A 109 -16.52 4.68 -7.53
C ASN A 109 -16.45 3.16 -7.63
N TYR A 110 -16.81 2.62 -8.79
CA TYR A 110 -16.73 1.19 -9.11
C TYR A 110 -15.74 0.98 -10.27
N HIS A 111 -14.90 -0.05 -10.21
CA HIS A 111 -13.89 -0.26 -11.24
C HIS A 111 -13.43 -1.71 -11.39
N PHE A 112 -12.90 -2.03 -12.57
CA PHE A 112 -12.23 -3.29 -12.86
C PHE A 112 -11.18 -3.18 -13.95
N ASP A 113 -10.30 -4.18 -14.02
CA ASP A 113 -9.53 -4.55 -15.21
C ASP A 113 -9.77 -6.01 -15.60
N VAL A 114 -9.50 -6.34 -16.86
CA VAL A 114 -9.59 -7.69 -17.42
C VAL A 114 -8.70 -7.82 -18.66
N ASN A 115 -8.34 -9.04 -19.05
CA ASN A 115 -7.61 -9.27 -20.30
C ASN A 115 -8.42 -8.73 -21.50
N ALA A 116 -7.72 -8.13 -22.47
CA ALA A 116 -8.36 -7.37 -23.55
C ALA A 116 -9.41 -8.16 -24.35
N ASP A 117 -9.16 -9.44 -24.63
CA ASP A 117 -10.05 -10.27 -25.46
C ASP A 117 -11.40 -10.60 -24.77
N CYS A 118 -11.50 -10.37 -23.45
CA CYS A 118 -12.70 -10.64 -22.64
C CYS A 118 -13.41 -9.35 -22.19
N PHE A 119 -12.98 -8.20 -22.71
CA PHE A 119 -13.40 -6.90 -22.19
C PHE A 119 -14.88 -6.59 -22.42
N GLU A 120 -15.39 -6.89 -23.62
CA GLU A 120 -16.77 -6.56 -24.00
C GLU A 120 -17.80 -7.17 -23.03
N GLU A 121 -17.62 -8.44 -22.70
CA GLU A 121 -18.53 -9.17 -21.84
C GLU A 121 -18.37 -8.79 -20.35
N ALA A 122 -17.16 -8.42 -19.92
CA ALA A 122 -16.93 -7.83 -18.59
C ALA A 122 -17.61 -6.46 -18.46
N LEU A 123 -17.50 -5.63 -19.49
CA LEU A 123 -18.10 -4.30 -19.55
C LEU A 123 -19.64 -4.38 -19.54
N ASP A 124 -20.23 -5.35 -20.22
CA ASP A 124 -21.68 -5.60 -20.22
C ASP A 124 -22.18 -5.95 -18.81
N ARG A 125 -21.50 -6.86 -18.09
CA ARG A 125 -21.83 -7.20 -16.69
C ARG A 125 -21.72 -5.99 -15.78
N PHE A 126 -20.66 -5.19 -15.94
CA PHE A 126 -20.44 -3.98 -15.18
C PHE A 126 -21.55 -2.93 -15.41
N ALA A 127 -21.99 -2.76 -16.66
CA ALA A 127 -23.08 -1.84 -16.99
C ALA A 127 -24.38 -2.18 -16.23
N GLN A 128 -24.64 -3.47 -15.96
CA GLN A 128 -25.86 -3.90 -15.28
C GLN A 128 -25.97 -3.45 -13.82
N PHE A 129 -24.87 -3.04 -13.18
CA PHE A 129 -24.88 -2.43 -11.84
C PHE A 129 -25.73 -1.16 -11.85
N PHE A 130 -25.73 -0.43 -12.96
CA PHE A 130 -26.35 0.88 -13.13
C PHE A 130 -27.65 0.83 -13.95
N ILE A 131 -28.07 -0.35 -14.40
CA ILE A 131 -29.29 -0.54 -15.20
C ILE A 131 -30.36 -1.22 -14.36
N LYS A 132 -30.10 -2.46 -13.90
CA LYS A 132 -31.08 -3.27 -13.17
C LYS A 132 -30.42 -4.26 -12.19
N PRO A 133 -29.82 -3.77 -11.10
CA PRO A 133 -29.36 -4.62 -10.01
C PRO A 133 -30.53 -5.28 -9.26
N LEU A 134 -30.36 -6.53 -8.80
CA LEU A 134 -31.46 -7.27 -8.14
C LEU A 134 -31.64 -6.91 -6.66
N MET A 135 -30.53 -6.63 -5.96
CA MET A 135 -30.49 -6.41 -4.51
C MET A 135 -31.40 -7.40 -3.74
N SER A 136 -31.16 -8.71 -3.90
CA SER A 136 -32.05 -9.74 -3.38
C SER A 136 -32.12 -9.73 -1.84
N ALA A 137 -33.27 -10.11 -1.29
CA ALA A 137 -33.47 -10.16 0.16
C ALA A 137 -32.51 -11.17 0.84
N ASP A 138 -32.19 -12.27 0.15
CA ASP A 138 -31.29 -13.32 0.65
C ASP A 138 -29.82 -12.83 0.73
N ALA A 139 -29.42 -11.87 -0.10
CA ALA A 139 -28.09 -11.26 -0.05
C ALA A 139 -27.99 -10.14 1.00
N THR A 140 -29.08 -9.38 1.23
CA THR A 140 -29.08 -8.20 2.12
C THR A 140 -28.47 -8.48 3.50
N MET A 141 -28.94 -9.52 4.20
CA MET A 141 -28.46 -9.83 5.55
C MET A 141 -27.01 -10.35 5.56
N ARG A 142 -26.59 -11.06 4.50
CA ARG A 142 -25.20 -11.53 4.37
C ARG A 142 -24.24 -10.36 4.21
N GLU A 143 -24.61 -9.39 3.37
CA GLU A 143 -23.76 -8.23 3.12
C GLU A 143 -23.73 -7.22 4.27
N ILE A 144 -24.83 -7.07 5.04
CA ILE A 144 -24.77 -6.30 6.29
C ILE A 144 -23.73 -6.89 7.26
N LYS A 145 -23.60 -8.22 7.32
CA LYS A 145 -22.56 -8.87 8.16
C LYS A 145 -21.15 -8.63 7.61
N ALA A 146 -20.98 -8.57 6.30
CA ALA A 146 -19.70 -8.24 5.68
C ALA A 146 -19.27 -6.80 6.03
N VAL A 147 -20.19 -5.83 5.94
CA VAL A 147 -19.98 -4.43 6.36
C VAL A 147 -19.70 -4.35 7.87
N ASP A 148 -20.40 -5.12 8.69
CA ASP A 148 -20.15 -5.18 10.14
C ASP A 148 -18.75 -5.72 10.46
N SER A 149 -18.31 -6.79 9.80
CA SER A 149 -16.96 -7.35 9.94
C SER A 149 -15.88 -6.35 9.50
N GLU A 150 -16.14 -5.56 8.45
CA GLU A 150 -15.27 -4.46 8.06
C GLU A 150 -15.17 -3.39 9.14
N ASN A 151 -16.29 -2.98 9.74
CA ASN A 151 -16.29 -2.03 10.85
C ASN A 151 -15.55 -2.58 12.07
N GLN A 152 -15.76 -3.85 12.43
CA GLN A 152 -15.06 -4.53 13.53
C GLN A 152 -13.53 -4.48 13.35
N LYS A 153 -13.03 -4.73 12.13
CA LYS A 153 -11.60 -4.56 11.79
C LYS A 153 -11.12 -3.12 12.06
N ASN A 154 -11.95 -2.13 11.76
CA ASN A 154 -11.62 -0.71 11.91
C ASN A 154 -11.64 -0.24 13.38
N LEU A 155 -12.34 -0.93 14.29
CA LEU A 155 -12.41 -0.56 15.72
C LEU A 155 -11.03 -0.42 16.39
N LEU A 156 -10.08 -1.25 15.93
CA LEU A 156 -8.72 -1.30 16.45
C LEU A 156 -7.72 -0.40 15.69
N SER A 157 -8.19 0.45 14.79
CA SER A 157 -7.36 1.34 13.99
C SER A 157 -7.41 2.77 14.49
N ASP A 158 -6.30 3.25 15.07
CA ASP A 158 -6.16 4.64 15.54
C ASP A 158 -6.52 5.68 14.47
N GLY A 159 -6.17 5.43 13.20
CA GLY A 159 -6.54 6.30 12.09
C GLY A 159 -8.06 6.45 11.91
N TRP A 160 -8.82 5.34 11.98
CA TRP A 160 -10.28 5.38 11.89
C TRP A 160 -10.92 6.01 13.13
N ARG A 161 -10.39 5.69 14.31
CA ARG A 161 -10.84 6.22 15.61
C ARG A 161 -10.75 7.74 15.68
N ILE A 162 -9.59 8.30 15.32
CA ILE A 162 -9.37 9.74 15.34
C ILE A 162 -10.12 10.45 14.23
N ARG A 163 -10.21 9.85 13.03
CA ARG A 163 -11.04 10.40 11.94
C ARG A 163 -12.51 10.51 12.37
N GLN A 164 -13.08 9.46 12.97
CA GLN A 164 -14.47 9.52 13.43
C GLN A 164 -14.64 10.46 14.64
N LEU A 165 -13.65 10.58 15.53
CA LEU A 165 -13.67 11.58 16.60
C LEU A 165 -13.64 13.01 16.05
N GLN A 166 -12.84 13.29 15.02
CA GLN A 166 -12.79 14.60 14.38
C GLN A 166 -14.14 14.98 13.75
N LYS A 167 -14.82 14.01 13.14
CA LYS A 167 -16.18 14.12 12.61
C LYS A 167 -17.20 14.36 13.72
N HIS A 168 -17.14 13.58 14.80
CA HIS A 168 -18.04 13.72 15.94
C HIS A 168 -17.90 15.08 16.64
N LEU A 169 -16.70 15.69 16.62
CA LEU A 169 -16.43 17.03 17.14
C LEU A 169 -16.67 18.14 16.11
N SER A 170 -17.66 17.94 15.25
CA SER A 170 -18.17 18.92 14.28
C SER A 170 -19.68 19.11 14.47
N LYS A 171 -20.25 20.09 13.78
CA LYS A 171 -21.66 20.47 13.90
C LYS A 171 -22.59 19.27 13.63
N GLU A 172 -23.45 18.92 14.58
CA GLU A 172 -24.27 17.69 14.55
C GLU A 172 -25.21 17.57 13.34
N ASP A 173 -25.71 18.69 12.83
CA ASP A 173 -26.59 18.72 11.65
C ASP A 173 -25.84 18.72 10.31
N HIS A 174 -24.50 18.80 10.34
CA HIS A 174 -23.66 18.74 9.14
C HIS A 174 -23.37 17.27 8.77
N PRO A 175 -23.47 16.86 7.48
CA PRO A 175 -23.25 15.48 7.06
C PRO A 175 -21.89 14.88 7.45
N TYR A 176 -20.86 15.72 7.52
CA TYR A 176 -19.53 15.32 8.02
C TYR A 176 -19.54 14.70 9.42
N HIS A 177 -20.50 15.04 10.30
CA HIS A 177 -20.64 14.43 11.62
C HIS A 177 -21.02 12.94 11.57
N LYS A 178 -21.72 12.50 10.51
CA LYS A 178 -22.31 11.16 10.39
C LYS A 178 -21.25 10.05 10.44
N PHE A 179 -21.65 8.86 10.86
CA PHE A 179 -20.89 7.64 10.65
C PHE A 179 -21.04 7.17 9.21
N SER A 180 -19.95 6.81 8.53
CA SER A 180 -19.95 6.54 7.08
C SER A 180 -19.77 5.07 6.71
N THR A 181 -19.25 4.25 7.60
CA THR A 181 -18.97 2.83 7.30
C THR A 181 -20.25 1.99 7.33
N GLY A 182 -21.14 2.27 8.28
CA GLY A 182 -22.25 1.38 8.60
C GLY A 182 -21.81 0.16 9.42
N ASN A 183 -22.77 -0.48 10.07
CA ASN A 183 -22.58 -1.73 10.82
C ASN A 183 -23.94 -2.43 11.02
N MET A 184 -23.96 -3.55 11.73
CA MET A 184 -25.19 -4.29 12.02
C MET A 184 -26.22 -3.42 12.77
N ASP A 185 -25.78 -2.49 13.61
CA ASP A 185 -26.65 -1.62 14.40
C ASP A 185 -27.37 -0.59 13.51
N THR A 186 -26.64 0.10 12.61
CA THR A 186 -27.20 1.15 11.74
C THR A 186 -27.96 0.60 10.55
N LEU A 187 -27.61 -0.59 10.05
CA LEU A 187 -28.21 -1.17 8.85
C LEU A 187 -29.25 -2.24 9.14
N HIS A 188 -29.35 -2.77 10.36
CA HIS A 188 -30.35 -3.78 10.69
C HIS A 188 -31.08 -3.52 12.01
N VAL A 189 -30.37 -3.44 13.14
CA VAL A 189 -31.01 -3.43 14.47
C VAL A 189 -31.86 -2.18 14.69
N ARG A 190 -31.30 -0.97 14.49
CA ARG A 190 -32.05 0.28 14.67
C ARG A 190 -33.17 0.47 13.63
N PRO A 191 -32.97 0.19 12.33
CA PRO A 191 -34.04 0.27 11.34
C PRO A 191 -35.19 -0.69 11.66
N GLN A 192 -34.88 -1.95 11.98
CA GLN A 192 -35.88 -2.96 12.32
C GLN A 192 -36.70 -2.56 13.55
N ALA A 193 -36.05 -2.03 14.60
CA ALA A 193 -36.73 -1.53 15.79
C ALA A 193 -37.70 -0.35 15.50
N LYS A 194 -37.45 0.40 14.42
CA LYS A 194 -38.32 1.50 13.94
C LYS A 194 -39.33 1.07 12.87
N GLY A 195 -39.36 -0.21 12.50
CA GLY A 195 -40.21 -0.73 11.41
C GLY A 195 -39.77 -0.27 10.02
N VAL A 196 -38.51 0.14 9.86
CA VAL A 196 -37.91 0.52 8.58
C VAL A 196 -37.27 -0.73 7.95
N ASP A 197 -37.66 -1.05 6.72
CA ASP A 197 -37.00 -2.08 5.94
C ASP A 197 -35.80 -1.48 5.19
N THR A 198 -34.59 -1.81 5.66
CA THR A 198 -33.33 -1.34 5.06
C THR A 198 -33.23 -1.67 3.59
N ARG A 199 -33.74 -2.82 3.14
CA ARG A 199 -33.69 -3.20 1.72
C ARG A 199 -34.55 -2.27 0.86
N SER A 200 -35.74 -1.95 1.33
CA SER A 200 -36.62 -1.00 0.64
C SER A 200 -35.99 0.40 0.56
N GLU A 201 -35.37 0.87 1.64
CA GLU A 201 -34.65 2.17 1.63
C GLU A 201 -33.38 2.12 0.75
N LEU A 202 -32.71 0.98 0.64
CA LEU A 202 -31.58 0.78 -0.27
C LEU A 202 -32.00 0.92 -1.75
N ILE A 203 -33.08 0.23 -2.13
CA ILE A 203 -33.63 0.30 -3.50
C ILE A 203 -34.07 1.72 -3.81
N LYS A 204 -34.77 2.36 -2.87
CA LYS A 204 -35.18 3.75 -2.99
C LYS A 204 -33.98 4.69 -3.12
N PHE A 205 -32.92 4.49 -2.34
CA PHE A 205 -31.69 5.27 -2.44
C PHE A 205 -31.08 5.13 -3.84
N TYR A 206 -31.00 3.92 -4.39
CA TYR A 206 -30.55 3.70 -5.77
C TYR A 206 -31.43 4.43 -6.78
N GLU A 207 -32.75 4.22 -6.76
CA GLU A 207 -33.70 4.86 -7.69
C GLU A 207 -33.66 6.40 -7.61
N GLU A 208 -33.47 6.95 -6.41
CA GLU A 208 -33.43 8.39 -6.18
C GLU A 208 -32.09 9.03 -6.57
N HIS A 209 -30.97 8.31 -6.45
CA HIS A 209 -29.63 8.88 -6.57
C HIS A 209 -28.85 8.41 -7.79
N TYR A 210 -29.00 7.17 -8.25
CA TYR A 210 -28.21 6.61 -9.35
C TYR A 210 -28.81 7.00 -10.70
N SER A 211 -28.45 8.20 -11.17
CA SER A 211 -28.90 8.78 -12.44
C SER A 211 -27.74 9.02 -13.40
N ALA A 212 -27.91 8.65 -14.68
CA ALA A 212 -26.89 8.80 -15.72
C ALA A 212 -26.25 10.19 -15.79
N ASN A 213 -27.03 11.26 -15.57
CA ASN A 213 -26.56 12.64 -15.69
C ASN A 213 -25.60 13.11 -14.58
N ILE A 214 -25.43 12.32 -13.51
CA ILE A 214 -24.47 12.58 -12.42
C ILE A 214 -23.39 11.49 -12.32
N MET A 215 -23.29 10.66 -13.36
CA MET A 215 -22.33 9.59 -13.50
C MET A 215 -21.24 9.99 -14.50
N HIS A 216 -20.01 9.53 -14.25
CA HIS A 216 -18.86 9.74 -15.12
C HIS A 216 -18.18 8.40 -15.36
N LEU A 217 -18.13 7.97 -16.61
CA LEU A 217 -17.54 6.70 -17.03
C LEU A 217 -16.21 6.93 -17.73
N VAL A 218 -15.20 6.13 -17.39
CA VAL A 218 -13.94 6.06 -18.12
C VAL A 218 -13.74 4.64 -18.62
N VAL A 219 -13.47 4.47 -19.91
CA VAL A 219 -13.29 3.18 -20.57
C VAL A 219 -11.92 3.14 -21.26
N TYR A 220 -11.07 2.22 -20.83
CA TYR A 220 -9.71 2.01 -21.34
C TYR A 220 -9.65 0.69 -22.10
N GLY A 221 -9.43 0.77 -23.41
CA GLY A 221 -9.49 -0.38 -24.32
C GLY A 221 -8.27 -0.49 -25.23
N LYS A 222 -8.09 -1.68 -25.79
CA LYS A 222 -7.12 -1.95 -26.87
C LYS A 222 -7.66 -1.52 -28.23
N GLU A 223 -8.97 -1.53 -28.36
CA GLU A 223 -9.76 -1.17 -29.52
C GLU A 223 -9.61 0.28 -29.96
N SER A 224 -9.99 0.57 -31.21
CA SER A 224 -10.13 1.95 -31.67
C SER A 224 -11.22 2.69 -30.90
N LEU A 225 -11.08 4.01 -30.79
CA LEU A 225 -12.08 4.87 -30.13
C LEU A 225 -13.50 4.68 -30.69
N ASP A 226 -13.65 4.40 -31.98
CA ASP A 226 -14.96 4.13 -32.61
C ASP A 226 -15.58 2.83 -32.07
N LYS A 227 -14.81 1.73 -31.99
CA LYS A 227 -15.32 0.47 -31.46
C LYS A 227 -15.65 0.58 -29.98
N ILE A 228 -14.80 1.26 -29.18
CA ILE A 228 -15.10 1.49 -27.76
C ILE A 228 -16.38 2.32 -27.61
N GLN A 229 -16.57 3.35 -28.44
CA GLN A 229 -17.78 4.16 -28.44
C GLN A 229 -19.03 3.32 -28.74
N ASP A 230 -19.00 2.47 -29.77
CA ASP A 230 -20.12 1.60 -30.13
C ASP A 230 -20.50 0.66 -28.97
N LEU A 231 -19.51 0.09 -28.27
CA LEU A 231 -19.73 -0.74 -27.09
C LEU A 231 -20.40 0.05 -25.96
N VAL A 232 -19.88 1.25 -25.67
CA VAL A 232 -20.41 2.11 -24.60
C VAL A 232 -21.84 2.56 -24.91
N GLU A 233 -22.11 3.00 -26.14
CA GLU A 233 -23.46 3.38 -26.59
C GLU A 233 -24.43 2.19 -26.53
N GLY A 234 -23.97 0.98 -26.88
CA GLY A 234 -24.78 -0.23 -26.81
C GLY A 234 -25.12 -0.68 -25.38
N MET A 235 -24.22 -0.47 -24.41
CA MET A 235 -24.35 -1.02 -23.05
C MET A 235 -24.85 -0.01 -22.02
N PHE A 236 -24.42 1.26 -22.07
CA PHE A 236 -24.68 2.24 -21.00
C PHE A 236 -25.83 3.21 -21.31
N GLN A 237 -26.35 3.19 -22.53
CA GLN A 237 -27.45 4.07 -22.96
C GLN A 237 -28.77 3.78 -22.23
N GLU A 238 -28.94 2.58 -21.69
CA GLU A 238 -30.12 2.15 -20.92
C GLU A 238 -30.13 2.64 -19.47
N ILE A 239 -28.99 3.15 -18.94
CA ILE A 239 -28.95 3.72 -17.60
C ILE A 239 -29.97 4.87 -17.52
N GLN A 240 -30.84 4.79 -16.52
CA GLN A 240 -31.91 5.75 -16.35
C GLN A 240 -31.34 7.15 -16.05
N ASN A 241 -31.87 8.16 -16.74
CA ASN A 241 -31.63 9.55 -16.41
C ASN A 241 -32.88 10.12 -15.71
N THR A 242 -32.78 10.38 -14.42
CA THR A 242 -33.83 11.03 -13.62
C THR A 242 -33.66 12.55 -13.53
N ASN A 243 -32.74 13.13 -14.32
CA ASN A 243 -32.34 14.54 -14.29
C ASN A 243 -32.00 15.02 -12.88
N LYS A 244 -31.25 14.19 -12.16
CA LYS A 244 -30.90 14.44 -10.76
C LYS A 244 -29.95 15.65 -10.67
N VAL A 245 -30.21 16.55 -9.73
CA VAL A 245 -29.22 17.57 -9.37
C VAL A 245 -28.18 16.91 -8.47
N VAL A 246 -26.89 17.08 -8.80
CA VAL A 246 -25.78 16.62 -7.96
C VAL A 246 -25.98 17.11 -6.53
N PRO A 247 -26.04 16.23 -5.51
CA PRO A 247 -26.14 16.64 -4.12
C PRO A 247 -25.00 17.61 -3.75
N ARG A 248 -25.35 18.68 -3.03
CA ARG A 248 -24.40 19.68 -2.52
C ARG A 248 -24.62 19.84 -1.03
N PHE A 249 -23.53 20.03 -0.29
CA PHE A 249 -23.54 20.13 1.17
C PHE A 249 -22.84 21.42 1.59
N PRO A 250 -23.44 22.59 1.32
CA PRO A 250 -22.78 23.87 1.51
C PRO A 250 -22.56 24.19 2.99
N GLY A 251 -21.40 24.78 3.27
CA GLY A 251 -21.05 25.32 4.58
C GLY A 251 -19.88 24.61 5.24
N GLN A 252 -19.35 25.26 6.28
CA GLN A 252 -18.24 24.73 7.07
C GLN A 252 -18.77 23.78 8.16
N PRO A 253 -18.18 22.59 8.34
CA PRO A 253 -18.57 21.66 9.40
C PRO A 253 -18.22 22.16 10.80
N CYS A 254 -17.32 23.13 10.91
CA CYS A 254 -16.85 23.71 12.17
C CYS A 254 -17.30 25.17 12.28
N THR A 255 -18.16 25.46 13.26
CA THR A 255 -18.46 26.83 13.72
C THR A 255 -17.42 27.32 14.75
N PRO A 256 -17.41 28.58 15.20
CA PRO A 256 -16.50 29.04 16.26
C PRO A 256 -16.49 28.19 17.53
N ASP A 257 -17.63 27.54 17.87
CA ASP A 257 -17.72 26.61 19.01
C ASP A 257 -16.92 25.31 18.81
N HIS A 258 -16.53 24.99 17.59
CA HIS A 258 -15.72 23.81 17.23
C HIS A 258 -14.24 24.15 16.98
N LEU A 259 -13.89 25.44 17.03
CA LEU A 259 -12.53 25.95 16.86
C LEU A 259 -11.92 26.27 18.22
N GLN A 260 -10.61 26.48 18.23
CA GLN A 260 -9.83 26.76 19.42
C GLN A 260 -10.00 25.66 20.48
N ILE A 261 -9.90 24.41 20.04
CA ILE A 261 -10.05 23.22 20.88
C ILE A 261 -8.74 22.45 21.00
N LEU A 262 -8.51 21.89 22.18
CA LEU A 262 -7.53 20.83 22.44
C LEU A 262 -8.30 19.57 22.79
N VAL A 263 -8.03 18.50 22.05
CA VAL A 263 -8.62 17.18 22.26
C VAL A 263 -7.50 16.26 22.71
N LYS A 264 -7.58 15.76 23.94
CA LYS A 264 -6.69 14.70 24.44
C LYS A 264 -7.37 13.37 24.18
N ALA A 265 -6.77 12.50 23.39
CA ALA A 265 -7.35 11.22 23.01
C ALA A 265 -6.40 10.06 23.36
N ILE A 266 -6.98 8.92 23.75
CA ILE A 266 -6.23 7.70 24.04
C ILE A 266 -6.22 6.82 22.78
N PRO A 267 -5.05 6.61 22.12
CA PRO A 267 -4.92 5.67 21.02
C PRO A 267 -4.99 4.22 21.56
N ILE A 268 -4.88 3.23 20.68
CA ILE A 268 -4.73 1.82 21.02
C ILE A 268 -3.25 1.46 21.05
N LYS A 269 -2.48 1.94 20.07
CA LYS A 269 -1.05 1.70 20.00
C LYS A 269 -0.28 2.54 21.01
N GLN A 270 0.90 2.05 21.40
CA GLN A 270 1.92 2.81 22.10
C GLN A 270 2.49 3.90 21.19
N GLY A 271 2.70 5.09 21.74
CA GLY A 271 3.22 6.24 21.02
C GLY A 271 2.42 7.49 21.30
N HIS A 272 2.89 8.59 20.71
CA HIS A 272 2.30 9.91 20.87
C HIS A 272 2.19 10.57 19.51
N LYS A 273 1.07 11.23 19.25
CA LYS A 273 0.84 11.94 17.99
C LYS A 273 0.18 13.28 18.24
N LEU A 274 0.57 14.27 17.47
CA LEU A 274 -0.05 15.59 17.49
C LEU A 274 -0.59 15.89 16.09
N GLY A 275 -1.91 15.99 15.99
CA GLY A 275 -2.62 16.44 14.80
C GLY A 275 -3.14 17.85 15.00
N VAL A 276 -2.68 18.80 14.19
CA VAL A 276 -3.14 20.18 14.19
C VAL A 276 -3.87 20.43 12.88
N SER A 277 -5.08 20.98 12.92
CA SER A 277 -5.84 21.28 11.71
C SER A 277 -6.55 22.63 11.74
N TRP A 278 -6.71 23.20 10.56
CA TRP A 278 -7.43 24.45 10.31
C TRP A 278 -8.43 24.23 9.18
N PRO A 279 -9.70 24.65 9.33
CA PRO A 279 -10.58 24.82 8.19
C PRO A 279 -9.98 25.88 7.26
N VAL A 280 -9.83 25.55 5.99
CA VAL A 280 -9.25 26.43 4.96
C VAL A 280 -10.14 26.48 3.71
N THR A 281 -9.89 27.47 2.86
CA THR A 281 -10.46 27.53 1.51
C THR A 281 -10.03 26.26 0.74
N PRO A 282 -10.98 25.47 0.18
CA PRO A 282 -10.65 24.28 -0.59
C PRO A 282 -9.70 24.57 -1.75
N SER A 283 -8.62 23.80 -1.89
CA SER A 283 -7.66 24.02 -2.97
C SER A 283 -8.27 23.76 -4.35
N ILE A 284 -9.35 22.96 -4.43
CA ILE A 284 -10.04 22.69 -5.70
C ILE A 284 -10.58 23.95 -6.37
N HIS A 285 -10.89 25.01 -5.62
CA HIS A 285 -11.26 26.32 -6.19
C HIS A 285 -10.10 27.09 -6.83
N HIS A 286 -8.87 26.69 -6.48
CA HIS A 286 -7.62 27.36 -6.83
C HIS A 286 -6.57 26.31 -7.24
N TYR A 287 -6.98 25.27 -7.95
CA TYR A 287 -6.12 24.12 -8.26
C TYR A 287 -4.94 24.50 -9.18
N GLU A 288 -5.10 25.52 -10.03
CA GLU A 288 -4.02 26.07 -10.86
C GLU A 288 -2.95 26.80 -10.01
N GLU A 289 -3.34 27.39 -8.87
CA GLU A 289 -2.45 28.05 -7.91
C GLU A 289 -1.91 27.10 -6.81
N ALA A 290 -2.62 26.01 -6.53
CA ALA A 290 -2.33 24.96 -5.55
C ALA A 290 -1.83 25.47 -4.16
N PRO A 291 -2.60 26.32 -3.45
CA PRO A 291 -2.15 26.96 -2.22
C PRO A 291 -1.77 25.96 -1.11
N SER A 292 -2.57 24.91 -0.89
CA SER A 292 -2.25 23.89 0.12
C SER A 292 -1.06 23.03 -0.26
N GLN A 293 -0.78 22.84 -1.55
CA GLN A 293 0.43 22.12 -1.99
C GLN A 293 1.68 22.95 -1.72
N TYR A 294 1.63 24.27 -1.98
CA TYR A 294 2.71 25.21 -1.64
C TYR A 294 2.97 25.22 -0.12
N LEU A 295 1.91 25.31 0.70
CA LEU A 295 2.02 25.27 2.16
C LEU A 295 2.54 23.93 2.67
N GLY A 296 2.04 22.83 2.14
CA GLY A 296 2.48 21.47 2.50
C GLY A 296 3.95 21.26 2.19
N HIS A 297 4.43 21.77 1.04
CA HIS A 297 5.85 21.72 0.66
C HIS A 297 6.77 22.46 1.65
N LEU A 298 6.32 23.57 2.25
CA LEU A 298 7.11 24.35 3.20
C LEU A 298 7.00 23.85 4.64
N ILE A 299 5.77 23.70 5.15
CA ILE A 299 5.54 23.26 6.54
C ILE A 299 5.99 21.80 6.73
N GLY A 300 5.79 20.97 5.70
CA GLY A 300 6.23 19.58 5.65
C GLY A 300 7.66 19.38 5.16
N HIS A 301 8.45 20.45 4.99
CA HIS A 301 9.83 20.35 4.54
C HIS A 301 10.69 19.65 5.61
N GLU A 302 11.67 18.83 5.20
CA GLU A 302 12.52 18.07 6.13
C GLU A 302 14.01 18.43 6.06
N GLY A 303 14.39 19.33 5.16
CA GLY A 303 15.75 19.88 5.08
C GLY A 303 16.09 20.86 6.22
N GLU A 304 17.36 21.24 6.30
CA GLU A 304 17.88 22.21 7.27
C GLU A 304 17.04 23.51 7.32
N GLY A 305 16.82 24.03 8.53
CA GLY A 305 15.99 25.23 8.78
C GLY A 305 14.48 25.00 8.85
N SER A 306 14.00 23.81 8.48
CA SER A 306 12.59 23.46 8.57
C SER A 306 12.11 23.22 10.00
N LEU A 307 10.78 23.26 10.19
CA LEU A 307 10.15 22.87 11.45
C LEU A 307 10.53 21.44 11.85
N PHE A 308 10.45 20.48 10.93
CA PHE A 308 10.79 19.09 11.26
C PHE A 308 12.26 18.93 11.64
N HIS A 309 13.18 19.58 10.92
CA HIS A 309 14.61 19.55 11.27
C HIS A 309 14.87 20.07 12.69
N ALA A 310 14.21 21.17 13.09
CA ALA A 310 14.32 21.70 14.45
C ALA A 310 13.78 20.70 15.49
N LEU A 311 12.58 20.17 15.29
CA LEU A 311 11.96 19.19 16.20
C LEU A 311 12.77 17.89 16.31
N LYS A 312 13.34 17.45 15.20
CA LYS A 312 14.22 16.28 15.14
C LYS A 312 15.50 16.55 15.92
N THR A 313 16.15 17.70 15.72
CA THR A 313 17.40 18.07 16.42
C THR A 313 17.20 18.16 17.93
N LEU A 314 16.03 18.63 18.38
CA LEU A 314 15.64 18.65 19.79
C LEU A 314 15.27 17.26 20.35
N GLY A 315 15.17 16.24 19.48
CA GLY A 315 14.74 14.89 19.87
C GLY A 315 13.26 14.79 20.20
N TRP A 316 12.44 15.72 19.71
CA TRP A 316 11.01 15.83 20.04
C TRP A 316 10.09 15.15 19.03
N ALA A 317 10.53 14.96 17.78
CA ALA A 317 9.73 14.32 16.74
C ALA A 317 10.53 13.32 15.90
N THR A 318 9.83 12.33 15.36
CA THR A 318 10.37 11.30 14.45
C THR A 318 9.79 11.38 13.04
N GLY A 319 8.67 12.07 12.86
CA GLY A 319 8.07 12.36 11.56
C GLY A 319 7.18 13.58 11.59
N LEU A 320 7.04 14.24 10.44
CA LEU A 320 6.11 15.35 10.23
C LEU A 320 5.53 15.27 8.83
N SER A 321 4.22 15.51 8.70
CA SER A 321 3.55 15.67 7.40
C SER A 321 2.60 16.85 7.46
N ALA A 322 2.47 17.55 6.33
CA ALA A 322 1.58 18.70 6.20
C ALA A 322 0.89 18.70 4.83
N GLY A 323 -0.39 19.05 4.80
CA GLY A 323 -1.14 19.15 3.55
C GLY A 323 -2.64 19.26 3.75
N GLU A 324 -3.36 19.30 2.64
CA GLU A 324 -4.81 19.28 2.62
C GLU A 324 -5.35 17.87 2.95
N GLY A 325 -6.43 17.81 3.72
CA GLY A 325 -7.10 16.57 4.07
C GLY A 325 -8.59 16.78 4.36
N GLU A 326 -9.37 15.70 4.23
CA GLU A 326 -10.81 15.68 4.52
C GLU A 326 -11.57 16.84 3.86
N TRP A 327 -11.41 16.97 2.55
CA TRP A 327 -11.96 18.05 1.75
C TRP A 327 -13.22 17.65 0.99
N THR A 328 -13.98 18.66 0.58
CA THR A 328 -15.13 18.62 -0.32
C THR A 328 -15.06 19.83 -1.25
N LEU A 329 -16.07 20.04 -2.09
CA LEU A 329 -16.18 21.28 -2.86
C LEU A 329 -16.56 22.51 -2.03
N ASP A 330 -17.00 22.34 -0.77
CA ASP A 330 -17.48 23.44 0.08
C ASP A 330 -16.55 23.78 1.25
N TYR A 331 -15.76 22.80 1.73
CA TYR A 331 -14.81 23.00 2.81
C TYR A 331 -13.60 22.07 2.70
N SER A 332 -12.52 22.44 3.39
CA SER A 332 -11.30 21.65 3.45
C SER A 332 -10.58 21.88 4.77
N PHE A 333 -9.73 20.93 5.18
CA PHE A 333 -8.81 21.12 6.30
C PHE A 333 -7.36 21.10 5.83
N PHE A 334 -6.56 22.08 6.26
CA PHE A 334 -5.12 21.95 6.24
C PHE A 334 -4.68 21.28 7.54
N LYS A 335 -3.91 20.19 7.44
CA LYS A 335 -3.50 19.37 8.58
C LYS A 335 -1.98 19.29 8.66
N VAL A 336 -1.45 19.43 9.87
CA VAL A 336 -0.07 19.10 10.24
C VAL A 336 -0.12 17.93 11.23
N SER A 337 0.55 16.83 10.92
CA SER A 337 0.66 15.67 11.80
C SER A 337 2.12 15.48 12.20
N ILE A 338 2.38 15.38 13.50
CA ILE A 338 3.72 15.21 14.08
C ILE A 338 3.72 13.94 14.91
N ASP A 339 4.61 13.01 14.58
CA ASP A 339 4.86 11.81 15.39
C ASP A 339 5.88 12.16 16.48
N LEU A 340 5.46 12.08 17.74
CA LEU A 340 6.19 12.62 18.89
C LEU A 340 6.99 11.53 19.61
N THR A 341 8.19 11.89 20.07
CA THR A 341 8.93 11.10 21.07
C THR A 341 8.31 11.26 22.45
N ASP A 342 8.76 10.47 23.43
CA ASP A 342 8.39 10.67 24.83
C ASP A 342 8.80 12.06 25.32
N ALA A 343 9.96 12.56 24.91
CA ALA A 343 10.38 13.93 25.21
C ALA A 343 9.48 14.96 24.51
N GLY A 344 9.13 14.74 23.25
CA GLY A 344 8.23 15.64 22.51
C GLY A 344 6.82 15.71 23.10
N HIS A 345 6.33 14.61 23.69
CA HIS A 345 5.08 14.62 24.45
C HIS A 345 5.14 15.60 25.64
N GLU A 346 6.23 15.61 26.40
CA GLU A 346 6.39 16.53 27.54
C GLU A 346 6.56 17.99 27.10
N HIS A 347 7.04 18.23 25.87
CA HIS A 347 7.25 19.56 25.29
C HIS A 347 6.17 19.96 24.25
N MET A 348 4.96 19.40 24.36
CA MET A 348 3.88 19.63 23.37
C MET A 348 3.59 21.12 23.12
N GLN A 349 3.64 21.94 24.17
CA GLN A 349 3.36 23.37 24.09
C GLN A 349 4.43 24.10 23.27
N GLU A 350 5.70 23.84 23.54
CA GLU A 350 6.84 24.40 22.82
C GLU A 350 6.85 23.95 21.36
N ILE A 351 6.46 22.71 21.06
CA ILE A 351 6.29 22.21 19.69
C ILE A 351 5.23 23.01 18.93
N LEU A 352 4.07 23.26 19.55
CA LEU A 352 3.04 24.11 18.96
C LEU A 352 3.54 25.56 18.80
N GLY A 353 4.28 26.08 19.76
CA GLY A 353 4.94 27.37 19.66
C GLY A 353 5.87 27.46 18.44
N LEU A 354 6.70 26.44 18.21
CA LEU A 354 7.56 26.35 17.02
C LEU A 354 6.78 26.26 15.71
N LEU A 355 5.68 25.49 15.69
CA LEU A 355 4.80 25.42 14.52
C LEU A 355 4.18 26.79 14.20
N PHE A 356 3.67 27.51 15.20
CA PHE A 356 3.13 28.85 15.00
C PHE A 356 4.20 29.88 14.66
N ASN A 357 5.43 29.77 15.20
CA ASN A 357 6.56 30.58 14.77
C ASN A 357 6.90 30.36 13.28
N TYR A 358 6.89 29.11 12.82
CA TYR A 358 7.11 28.81 11.41
C TYR A 358 5.99 29.35 10.53
N ILE A 359 4.73 29.20 10.94
CA ILE A 359 3.58 29.79 10.23
C ILE A 359 3.70 31.32 10.17
N GLN A 360 4.10 31.97 11.28
CA GLN A 360 4.29 33.42 11.32
C GLN A 360 5.43 33.86 10.39
N LEU A 361 6.53 33.10 10.32
CA LEU A 361 7.60 33.31 9.35
C LEU A 361 7.06 33.27 7.91
N LEU A 362 6.20 32.30 7.57
CA LEU A 362 5.57 32.21 6.24
C LEU A 362 4.65 33.41 5.97
N GLN A 363 3.86 33.82 6.96
CA GLN A 363 2.96 34.99 6.85
C GLN A 363 3.74 36.29 6.64
N GLN A 364 4.88 36.47 7.31
CA GLN A 364 5.69 37.69 7.21
C GLN A 364 6.56 37.72 5.95
N THR A 365 7.13 36.59 5.57
CA THR A 365 7.99 36.50 4.37
C THR A 365 7.17 36.63 3.10
N GLY A 366 5.93 36.14 3.13
CA GLY A 366 5.04 36.11 1.99
C GLY A 366 5.39 35.01 0.98
N VAL A 367 4.60 34.96 -0.07
CA VAL A 367 4.68 33.89 -1.09
C VAL A 367 5.80 34.20 -2.09
N CYS A 368 6.77 33.30 -2.20
CA CYS A 368 7.94 33.45 -3.05
C CYS A 368 7.73 32.80 -4.41
N GLN A 369 7.92 33.59 -5.48
CA GLN A 369 7.77 33.09 -6.85
C GLN A 369 8.75 31.96 -7.17
N TRP A 370 10.00 32.05 -6.73
CA TRP A 370 11.01 31.04 -7.03
C TRP A 370 10.67 29.66 -6.45
N ILE A 371 10.01 29.60 -5.28
CA ILE A 371 9.54 28.35 -4.65
C ILE A 371 8.38 27.76 -5.45
N PHE A 372 7.46 28.63 -5.91
CA PHE A 372 6.37 28.20 -6.78
C PHE A 372 6.91 27.66 -8.11
N ASP A 373 7.85 28.36 -8.73
CA ASP A 373 8.48 27.94 -9.99
C ASP A 373 9.21 26.60 -9.81
N GLU A 374 9.87 26.38 -8.67
CA GLU A 374 10.52 25.13 -8.32
C GLU A 374 9.52 23.97 -8.20
N LEU A 375 8.47 24.17 -7.41
CA LEU A 375 7.38 23.20 -7.22
C LEU A 375 6.70 22.86 -8.56
N SER A 376 6.42 23.88 -9.37
CA SER A 376 5.82 23.74 -10.70
C SER A 376 6.73 22.93 -11.63
N ALA A 377 8.04 23.20 -11.66
CA ALA A 377 9.00 22.47 -12.48
C ALA A 377 9.10 20.98 -12.06
N ILE A 378 9.08 20.69 -10.76
CA ILE A 378 9.06 19.32 -10.23
C ILE A 378 7.78 18.60 -10.69
N CYS A 379 6.62 19.24 -10.51
CA CYS A 379 5.32 18.71 -10.93
C CYS A 379 5.25 18.49 -12.45
N GLU A 380 5.75 19.43 -13.25
CA GLU A 380 5.76 19.34 -14.71
C GLU A 380 6.63 18.16 -15.17
N THR A 381 7.82 18.03 -14.58
CA THR A 381 8.72 16.92 -14.86
C THR A 381 8.07 15.59 -14.48
N LYS A 382 7.48 15.50 -13.28
CA LYS A 382 6.75 14.31 -12.83
C LYS A 382 5.61 13.95 -13.77
N PHE A 383 4.80 14.92 -14.20
CA PHE A 383 3.67 14.69 -15.09
C PHE A 383 4.10 14.18 -16.47
N HIS A 384 5.13 14.79 -17.08
CA HIS A 384 5.57 14.43 -18.43
C HIS A 384 6.38 13.13 -18.50
N TYR A 385 7.11 12.80 -17.43
CA TYR A 385 7.96 11.60 -17.34
C TYR A 385 7.43 10.58 -16.33
N GLN A 386 6.14 10.63 -16.02
CA GLN A 386 5.51 9.60 -15.20
C GLN A 386 5.65 8.22 -15.83
N ASP A 387 5.73 7.22 -14.95
CA ASP A 387 5.70 5.82 -15.35
C ASP A 387 4.31 5.46 -15.89
N LYS A 388 4.21 4.43 -16.74
CA LYS A 388 2.89 3.93 -17.17
C LYS A 388 2.16 3.43 -15.92
N ILE A 389 1.00 4.02 -15.66
CA ILE A 389 0.14 3.66 -14.54
C ILE A 389 -0.69 2.43 -14.97
N PRO A 390 -0.89 1.42 -14.10
CA PRO A 390 -1.79 0.31 -14.38
C PRO A 390 -3.18 0.81 -14.83
N PRO A 391 -3.82 0.21 -15.87
CA PRO A 391 -5.05 0.73 -16.44
C PRO A 391 -6.15 1.02 -15.43
N MET A 392 -6.42 0.10 -14.50
CA MET A 392 -7.44 0.27 -13.45
C MET A 392 -7.17 1.50 -12.57
N SER A 393 -5.96 1.64 -12.04
CA SER A 393 -5.60 2.80 -11.20
C SER A 393 -5.68 4.11 -11.99
N TYR A 394 -5.29 4.09 -13.26
CA TYR A 394 -5.30 5.27 -14.11
C TYR A 394 -6.71 5.81 -14.35
N ILE A 395 -7.68 4.93 -14.62
CA ILE A 395 -9.04 5.36 -14.92
C ILE A 395 -9.88 5.73 -13.70
N VAL A 396 -9.58 5.16 -12.52
CA VAL A 396 -10.26 5.50 -11.26
C VAL A 396 -10.05 6.97 -10.94
N ASP A 397 -8.78 7.42 -10.97
CA ASP A 397 -8.43 8.81 -10.71
C ASP A 397 -9.10 9.75 -11.73
N ILE A 398 -9.14 9.37 -13.01
CA ILE A 398 -9.76 10.20 -14.06
C ILE A 398 -11.28 10.28 -13.88
N ALA A 399 -11.95 9.18 -13.55
CA ALA A 399 -13.40 9.16 -13.34
C ALA A 399 -13.81 10.08 -12.19
N SER A 400 -13.01 10.14 -11.13
CA SER A 400 -13.20 11.13 -10.05
C SER A 400 -12.85 12.55 -10.48
N ASN A 401 -11.75 12.75 -11.23
CA ASN A 401 -11.37 14.07 -11.74
C ASN A 401 -12.43 14.69 -12.68
N MET A 402 -13.17 13.87 -13.44
CA MET A 402 -14.23 14.33 -14.33
C MET A 402 -15.34 15.10 -13.60
N GLN A 403 -15.55 14.83 -12.31
CA GLN A 403 -16.56 15.49 -11.48
C GLN A 403 -16.17 16.91 -11.04
N ILE A 404 -14.85 17.18 -10.95
CA ILE A 404 -14.34 18.36 -10.22
C ILE A 404 -13.46 19.27 -11.07
N TYR A 405 -12.85 18.78 -12.15
CA TYR A 405 -11.99 19.56 -13.03
C TYR A 405 -12.65 19.83 -14.39
N PRO A 406 -12.29 20.95 -15.05
CA PRO A 406 -12.68 21.16 -16.44
C PRO A 406 -12.04 20.10 -17.35
N THR A 407 -12.69 19.82 -18.48
CA THR A 407 -12.28 18.77 -19.44
C THR A 407 -10.82 18.86 -19.87
N LYS A 408 -10.26 20.07 -20.02
CA LYS A 408 -8.85 20.26 -20.38
C LYS A 408 -7.86 19.65 -19.38
N ASP A 409 -8.28 19.53 -18.11
CA ASP A 409 -7.40 19.20 -16.99
C ASP A 409 -7.73 17.85 -16.33
N TRP A 410 -8.62 17.03 -16.90
CA TRP A 410 -8.98 15.73 -16.30
C TRP A 410 -7.78 14.81 -16.02
N LEU A 411 -6.68 14.94 -16.78
CA LEU A 411 -5.46 14.14 -16.60
C LEU A 411 -4.41 14.81 -15.71
N VAL A 412 -4.51 16.12 -15.44
CA VAL A 412 -3.43 16.93 -14.87
C VAL A 412 -3.83 17.77 -13.66
N GLY A 413 -5.13 18.03 -13.48
CA GLY A 413 -5.66 19.08 -12.59
C GLY A 413 -5.24 18.90 -11.13
N SER A 414 -5.13 17.65 -10.67
CA SER A 414 -4.68 17.32 -9.32
C SER A 414 -3.17 17.40 -9.11
N SER A 415 -2.38 17.61 -10.16
CA SER A 415 -0.95 17.28 -10.17
C SER A 415 -0.01 18.43 -10.54
N LEU A 416 -0.49 19.50 -11.18
CA LEU A 416 0.37 20.56 -11.71
C LEU A 416 -0.14 21.97 -11.37
N PRO A 417 0.51 22.69 -10.44
CA PRO A 417 0.31 24.13 -10.32
C PRO A 417 0.88 24.83 -11.57
N THR A 418 0.06 25.64 -12.23
CA THR A 418 0.39 26.32 -13.49
C THR A 418 0.35 27.84 -13.41
N LYS A 419 -0.24 28.40 -12.36
CA LYS A 419 -0.48 29.83 -12.23
C LYS A 419 0.00 30.38 -10.90
N PHE A 420 1.01 31.24 -10.95
CA PHE A 420 1.46 31.95 -9.76
C PHE A 420 0.51 33.11 -9.43
N ASN A 421 -0.18 33.02 -8.30
CA ASN A 421 -0.92 34.14 -7.73
C ASN A 421 -0.65 34.23 -6.22
N PRO A 422 0.27 35.11 -5.78
CA PRO A 422 0.69 35.17 -4.39
C PRO A 422 -0.46 35.60 -3.46
N ALA A 423 -1.45 36.36 -3.95
CA ALA A 423 -2.58 36.79 -3.12
C ALA A 423 -3.50 35.63 -2.72
N ILE A 424 -3.72 34.67 -3.63
CA ILE A 424 -4.53 33.48 -3.35
C ILE A 424 -3.82 32.57 -2.35
N VAL A 425 -2.52 32.33 -2.56
CA VAL A 425 -1.72 31.50 -1.65
C VAL A 425 -1.61 32.16 -0.28
N GLN A 426 -1.36 33.48 -0.23
CA GLN A 426 -1.30 34.24 1.02
C GLN A 426 -2.60 34.17 1.80
N LYS A 427 -3.76 34.28 1.12
CA LYS A 427 -5.07 34.14 1.77
C LYS A 427 -5.17 32.84 2.56
N VAL A 428 -4.74 31.71 1.99
CA VAL A 428 -4.77 30.42 2.69
C VAL A 428 -3.73 30.39 3.80
N VAL A 429 -2.53 30.95 3.61
CA VAL A 429 -1.50 31.07 4.66
C VAL A 429 -2.05 31.82 5.89
N ASP A 430 -2.86 32.86 5.66
CA ASP A 430 -3.46 33.68 6.72
C ASP A 430 -4.62 32.97 7.45
N GLU A 431 -5.22 31.93 6.85
CA GLU A 431 -6.27 31.11 7.48
C GLU A 431 -5.68 30.18 8.58
N LEU A 432 -4.38 29.88 8.52
CA LEU A 432 -3.62 29.11 9.54
C LEU A 432 -3.38 29.98 10.78
N SER A 433 -4.45 30.28 11.51
CA SER A 433 -4.44 31.21 12.65
C SER A 433 -4.71 30.52 13.99
N PRO A 434 -4.29 31.11 15.12
CA PRO A 434 -4.65 30.63 16.45
C PRO A 434 -6.16 30.60 16.74
N SER A 435 -6.97 31.40 16.04
CA SER A 435 -8.43 31.43 16.21
C SER A 435 -9.14 30.32 15.43
N ASN A 436 -8.50 29.73 14.42
CA ASN A 436 -9.10 28.70 13.56
C ASN A 436 -8.58 27.29 13.85
N VAL A 437 -7.74 27.12 14.88
CA VAL A 437 -7.03 25.86 15.12
C VAL A 437 -7.88 24.82 15.84
N ARG A 438 -7.67 23.55 15.50
CA ARG A 438 -8.11 22.37 16.24
C ARG A 438 -6.88 21.50 16.51
N ILE A 439 -6.65 21.10 17.76
CA ILE A 439 -5.47 20.32 18.15
C ILE A 439 -5.95 18.98 18.71
N PHE A 440 -5.46 17.89 18.15
CA PHE A 440 -5.69 16.52 18.59
C PHE A 440 -4.36 15.96 19.09
N TRP A 441 -4.29 15.69 20.39
CA TRP A 441 -3.12 15.18 21.07
C TRP A 441 -3.40 13.75 21.54
N GLU A 442 -2.76 12.80 20.90
CA GLU A 442 -2.95 11.37 21.13
C GLU A 442 -1.83 10.84 22.02
N SER A 443 -2.18 10.20 23.13
CA SER A 443 -1.22 9.54 24.01
C SER A 443 -1.87 8.51 24.94
N GLN A 444 -1.18 7.39 25.15
CA GLN A 444 -1.53 6.43 26.21
C GLN A 444 -1.43 7.04 27.62
N LYS A 445 -0.65 8.12 27.81
CA LYS A 445 -0.49 8.76 29.12
C LYS A 445 -1.77 9.44 29.62
N PHE A 446 -2.78 9.61 28.78
CA PHE A 446 -4.08 10.16 29.16
C PHE A 446 -5.05 9.12 29.75
N GLU A 447 -4.63 7.87 29.91
CA GLU A 447 -5.44 6.85 30.60
C GLU A 447 -5.86 7.34 31.99
N GLY A 448 -7.17 7.26 32.28
CA GLY A 448 -7.77 7.79 33.50
C GLY A 448 -7.93 9.32 33.56
N GLN A 449 -7.54 10.05 32.53
CA GLN A 449 -7.63 11.53 32.44
C GLN A 449 -8.66 12.02 31.40
N THR A 450 -9.41 11.10 30.80
CA THR A 450 -10.46 11.39 29.82
C THR A 450 -11.85 11.21 30.44
N ASP A 451 -12.83 11.98 29.97
CA ASP A 451 -14.18 12.06 30.56
C ASP A 451 -15.30 11.78 29.55
N LYS A 452 -14.98 11.58 28.27
CA LYS A 452 -15.92 11.31 27.18
C LYS A 452 -15.47 10.13 26.34
N ALA A 453 -16.43 9.56 25.60
CA ALA A 453 -16.17 8.52 24.62
C ALA A 453 -16.92 8.84 23.31
N GLU A 454 -16.23 8.69 22.18
CA GLU A 454 -16.84 8.80 20.86
C GLU A 454 -17.81 7.62 20.62
N PRO A 455 -19.05 7.83 20.15
CA PRO A 455 -20.08 6.79 20.15
C PRO A 455 -19.83 5.52 19.31
N TRP A 456 -19.11 5.63 18.19
CA TRP A 456 -19.01 4.53 17.21
C TRP A 456 -17.81 3.62 17.45
N TYR A 457 -16.67 4.22 17.81
CA TYR A 457 -15.41 3.52 18.05
C TYR A 457 -15.04 3.45 19.53
N ASN A 458 -15.82 4.10 20.41
CA ASN A 458 -15.51 4.20 21.84
C ASN A 458 -14.11 4.81 22.08
N THR A 459 -13.77 5.84 21.32
CA THR A 459 -12.51 6.57 21.49
C THR A 459 -12.60 7.44 22.73
N ALA A 460 -11.85 7.11 23.77
CA ALA A 460 -11.82 7.87 25.01
C ALA A 460 -11.07 9.20 24.79
N TYR A 461 -11.70 10.31 25.18
CA TYR A 461 -11.15 11.65 24.98
C TYR A 461 -11.61 12.64 26.06
N SER A 462 -10.90 13.77 26.16
CA SER A 462 -11.37 14.99 26.82
C SER A 462 -11.19 16.18 25.88
N LEU A 463 -12.01 17.22 26.08
CA LEU A 463 -12.03 18.40 25.24
C LEU A 463 -11.91 19.66 26.09
N GLU A 464 -10.94 20.50 25.72
CA GLU A 464 -10.65 21.78 26.35
C GLU A 464 -10.74 22.92 25.33
N LYS A 465 -11.15 24.10 25.78
CA LYS A 465 -11.09 25.34 24.98
C LYS A 465 -9.76 26.04 25.23
N ILE A 466 -9.12 26.52 24.16
CA ILE A 466 -7.82 27.21 24.22
C ILE A 466 -8.02 28.66 23.80
N ALA A 467 -7.59 29.63 24.60
CA ALA A 467 -7.60 31.02 24.16
C ALA A 467 -6.41 31.30 23.22
N SER A 468 -6.57 32.25 22.29
CA SER A 468 -5.45 32.68 21.43
C SER A 468 -4.27 33.22 22.24
N SER A 469 -4.50 33.77 23.44
CA SER A 469 -3.44 34.20 24.36
C SER A 469 -2.59 33.04 24.85
N THR A 470 -3.18 31.87 25.09
CA THR A 470 -2.44 30.66 25.48
C THR A 470 -1.51 30.19 24.37
N ILE A 471 -1.95 30.26 23.10
CA ILE A 471 -1.08 29.96 21.96
C ILE A 471 0.07 30.97 21.85
N GLN A 472 -0.17 32.24 22.15
CA GLN A 472 0.89 33.25 22.20
C GLN A 472 1.89 33.01 23.33
N GLU A 473 1.44 32.52 24.49
CA GLU A 473 2.33 32.09 25.57
C GLU A 473 3.23 30.93 25.12
N TRP A 474 2.68 29.95 24.40
CA TRP A 474 3.45 28.83 23.83
C TRP A 474 4.48 29.29 22.79
N VAL A 475 4.12 30.25 21.95
CA VAL A 475 5.04 30.88 20.99
C VAL A 475 6.20 31.56 21.72
N GLN A 476 5.93 32.25 22.83
CA GLN A 476 6.96 32.92 23.63
C GLN A 476 7.84 31.96 24.43
N SER A 477 7.32 30.78 24.81
CA SER A 477 8.07 29.76 25.53
C SER A 477 8.87 28.83 24.62
N ALA A 478 8.61 28.86 23.31
CA ALA A 478 9.32 28.03 22.34
C ALA A 478 10.83 28.33 22.35
N PRO A 479 11.69 27.31 22.19
CA PRO A 479 13.12 27.51 22.14
C PRO A 479 13.51 28.37 20.93
N ASP A 480 14.55 29.19 21.10
CA ASP A 480 15.13 29.96 20.01
C ASP A 480 15.89 29.02 19.07
N VAL A 481 15.28 28.72 17.92
CA VAL A 481 15.84 27.89 16.87
C VAL A 481 15.81 28.66 15.56
N HIS A 482 16.84 28.50 14.75
CA HIS A 482 17.00 29.22 13.50
C HIS A 482 16.10 28.64 12.39
N LEU A 483 14.81 28.95 12.43
CA LEU A 483 13.83 28.59 11.40
C LEU A 483 13.99 29.49 10.17
N HIS A 484 14.03 28.89 8.97
CA HIS A 484 14.07 29.63 7.71
C HIS A 484 13.42 28.86 6.57
N LEU A 485 13.22 29.54 5.44
CA LEU A 485 12.78 28.90 4.20
C LEU A 485 13.87 27.96 3.65
N PRO A 486 13.49 26.91 2.90
CA PRO A 486 14.45 25.99 2.31
C PRO A 486 15.40 26.69 1.33
N ALA A 487 16.55 26.07 1.08
CA ALA A 487 17.45 26.49 0.01
C ALA A 487 16.96 25.95 -1.36
N PRO A 488 17.38 26.54 -2.49
CA PRO A 488 17.05 26.00 -3.82
C PRO A 488 17.49 24.53 -3.97
N ASN A 489 16.62 23.71 -4.56
CA ASN A 489 16.85 22.27 -4.65
C ASN A 489 17.82 21.90 -5.78
N VAL A 490 19.02 21.45 -5.39
CA VAL A 490 20.10 21.05 -6.31
C VAL A 490 19.87 19.71 -7.04
N PHE A 491 18.86 18.93 -6.62
CA PHE A 491 18.56 17.62 -7.19
C PHE A 491 17.56 17.67 -8.36
N ILE A 492 16.97 18.83 -8.64
CA ILE A 492 16.05 18.98 -9.77
C ILE A 492 16.77 18.61 -11.07
N PRO A 493 16.25 17.64 -11.84
CA PRO A 493 16.93 17.15 -13.02
C PRO A 493 16.87 18.18 -14.15
N THR A 494 18.02 18.63 -14.63
CA THR A 494 18.11 19.50 -15.82
C THR A 494 18.47 18.75 -17.10
N ASP A 495 19.10 17.58 -16.98
CA ASP A 495 19.32 16.64 -18.09
C ASP A 495 18.32 15.49 -17.99
N LEU A 496 17.47 15.39 -19.01
CA LEU A 496 16.44 14.36 -19.17
C LEU A 496 16.62 13.62 -20.51
N SER A 497 17.84 13.67 -21.07
CA SER A 497 18.18 12.98 -22.32
C SER A 497 18.15 11.46 -22.14
N LEU A 498 17.70 10.77 -23.19
CA LEU A 498 17.73 9.32 -23.27
C LEU A 498 19.07 8.91 -23.88
N LYS A 499 19.72 7.92 -23.27
CA LYS A 499 20.98 7.35 -23.73
C LYS A 499 20.70 6.25 -24.73
N ASP A 500 21.55 6.15 -25.76
CA ASP A 500 21.45 5.08 -26.74
C ASP A 500 21.92 3.77 -26.10
N ALA A 501 20.99 2.83 -25.94
CA ALA A 501 21.31 1.46 -25.59
C ALA A 501 22.00 0.79 -26.80
N ASN A 502 23.31 1.04 -26.96
CA ASN A 502 24.13 0.37 -27.97
C ASN A 502 24.07 -1.16 -27.81
N ASP A 503 23.84 -1.63 -26.59
CA ASP A 503 23.67 -3.03 -26.23
C ASP A 503 22.20 -3.43 -26.26
N LYS A 504 21.85 -4.39 -27.12
CA LYS A 504 20.50 -4.94 -27.27
C LYS A 504 20.17 -6.01 -26.22
N GLU A 505 20.74 -5.90 -25.03
CA GLU A 505 20.54 -6.89 -23.97
C GLU A 505 19.12 -6.79 -23.42
N THR A 506 18.34 -7.85 -23.63
CA THR A 506 16.94 -7.92 -23.18
C THR A 506 16.80 -8.51 -21.79
N VAL A 507 17.88 -9.07 -21.23
CA VAL A 507 17.93 -9.66 -19.88
C VAL A 507 19.16 -9.14 -19.13
N PRO A 508 19.19 -9.23 -17.79
CA PRO A 508 20.37 -8.83 -17.03
C PRO A 508 21.63 -9.60 -17.43
N VAL A 509 22.71 -8.88 -17.66
CA VAL A 509 24.05 -9.44 -17.94
C VAL A 509 25.00 -9.15 -16.80
N LEU A 510 25.99 -10.03 -16.63
CA LEU A 510 27.04 -9.85 -15.64
C LEU A 510 28.14 -8.95 -16.22
N LEU A 511 28.23 -7.70 -15.75
CA LEU A 511 29.26 -6.75 -16.21
C LEU A 511 30.54 -6.82 -15.38
N ARG A 512 30.41 -6.93 -14.06
CA ARG A 512 31.55 -6.91 -13.15
C ARG A 512 31.48 -8.05 -12.15
N LYS A 513 32.61 -8.72 -11.94
CA LYS A 513 32.77 -9.75 -10.92
C LYS A 513 34.15 -9.63 -10.27
N THR A 514 34.18 -9.23 -9.02
CA THR A 514 35.40 -9.12 -8.19
C THR A 514 35.22 -9.96 -6.92
N PRO A 515 36.25 -10.10 -6.08
CA PRO A 515 36.08 -10.63 -4.72
C PRO A 515 35.20 -9.74 -3.81
N PHE A 516 34.99 -8.47 -4.18
CA PHE A 516 34.26 -7.48 -3.38
C PHE A 516 32.78 -7.40 -3.77
N SER A 517 32.52 -7.51 -5.08
CA SER A 517 31.19 -7.25 -5.62
C SER A 517 30.87 -8.06 -6.89
N ARG A 518 29.58 -8.12 -7.20
CA ARG A 518 29.06 -8.62 -8.47
C ARG A 518 28.00 -7.67 -9.01
N LEU A 519 28.20 -7.16 -10.22
CA LEU A 519 27.27 -6.24 -10.88
C LEU A 519 26.52 -6.94 -12.02
N TRP A 520 25.21 -7.02 -11.86
CA TRP A 520 24.26 -7.28 -12.93
C TRP A 520 23.76 -5.96 -13.52
N TYR A 521 23.58 -5.93 -14.83
CA TYR A 521 23.15 -4.74 -15.52
C TYR A 521 22.16 -5.05 -16.64
N LYS A 522 21.21 -4.15 -16.85
CA LYS A 522 20.27 -4.20 -17.97
C LYS A 522 19.94 -2.77 -18.45
N PRO A 523 20.22 -2.41 -19.71
CA PRO A 523 19.82 -1.10 -20.23
C PRO A 523 18.28 -1.00 -20.34
N ASP A 524 17.75 0.21 -20.35
CA ASP A 524 16.35 0.43 -20.73
C ASP A 524 16.15 0.14 -22.22
N THR A 525 15.33 -0.86 -22.52
CA THR A 525 14.98 -1.27 -23.88
C THR A 525 13.48 -1.19 -24.16
N MET A 526 12.68 -0.74 -23.18
CA MET A 526 11.21 -0.81 -23.24
C MET A 526 10.53 0.51 -22.88
N PHE A 527 11.02 1.26 -21.91
CA PHE A 527 10.26 2.37 -21.31
C PHE A 527 10.64 3.73 -21.89
N SER A 528 11.89 3.89 -22.34
CA SER A 528 12.44 5.12 -22.90
C SER A 528 12.20 6.32 -21.98
N LYS A 529 12.50 6.15 -20.69
CA LYS A 529 12.37 7.20 -19.67
C LYS A 529 13.74 7.60 -19.12
N PRO A 530 13.95 8.86 -18.70
CA PRO A 530 15.21 9.32 -18.12
C PRO A 530 15.34 8.87 -16.66
N LYS A 531 15.16 7.58 -16.40
CA LYS A 531 15.13 6.98 -15.06
C LYS A 531 16.06 5.79 -14.97
N ALA A 532 16.58 5.58 -13.77
CA ALA A 532 17.43 4.45 -13.45
C ALA A 532 17.03 3.82 -12.12
N TYR A 533 17.36 2.54 -11.98
CA TYR A 533 17.14 1.71 -10.81
C TYR A 533 18.47 1.13 -10.38
N VAL A 534 18.81 1.30 -9.11
CA VAL A 534 20.03 0.76 -8.51
C VAL A 534 19.66 0.04 -7.22
N LYS A 535 20.06 -1.23 -7.12
CA LYS A 535 19.85 -2.07 -5.95
C LYS A 535 21.15 -2.73 -5.55
N MET A 536 21.47 -2.70 -4.26
CA MET A 536 22.71 -3.25 -3.73
C MET A 536 22.43 -3.99 -2.43
N ASP A 537 22.79 -5.27 -2.36
CA ASP A 537 22.66 -6.12 -1.18
C ASP A 537 24.05 -6.33 -0.56
N PHE A 538 24.27 -5.72 0.61
CA PHE A 538 25.49 -5.83 1.38
C PHE A 538 25.40 -7.08 2.24
N ASN A 539 26.03 -8.16 1.78
CA ASN A 539 26.03 -9.43 2.49
C ASN A 539 27.10 -9.39 3.60
N CYS A 540 26.64 -9.36 4.85
CA CYS A 540 27.43 -9.25 6.07
C CYS A 540 27.09 -10.43 7.00
N PRO A 541 27.97 -11.44 7.14
CA PRO A 541 27.64 -12.68 7.86
C PRO A 541 27.22 -12.53 9.33
N LEU A 542 27.58 -11.42 9.95
CA LEU A 542 27.26 -11.11 11.34
C LEU A 542 25.91 -10.39 11.50
N ALA A 543 25.23 -9.99 10.43
CA ALA A 543 24.07 -9.09 10.51
C ALA A 543 22.87 -9.66 11.26
N VAL A 544 22.61 -10.95 11.11
CA VAL A 544 21.42 -11.63 11.67
C VAL A 544 21.79 -12.90 12.44
N SER A 545 23.04 -13.01 12.89
CA SER A 545 23.56 -14.23 13.54
C SER A 545 23.00 -14.49 14.95
N SER A 546 22.41 -13.47 15.57
CA SER A 546 21.72 -13.52 16.86
C SER A 546 20.63 -12.44 16.91
N PRO A 547 19.71 -12.47 17.89
CA PRO A 547 18.77 -11.37 18.13
C PRO A 547 19.50 -10.02 18.31
N ASP A 548 20.61 -9.98 19.07
CA ASP A 548 21.42 -8.77 19.26
C ASP A 548 21.91 -8.19 17.95
N ALA A 549 22.47 -9.04 17.09
CA ALA A 549 22.99 -8.64 15.80
C ALA A 549 21.89 -8.10 14.88
N ALA A 550 20.72 -8.74 14.86
CA ALA A 550 19.59 -8.31 14.04
C ALA A 550 19.10 -6.91 14.47
N VAL A 551 18.92 -6.69 15.78
CA VAL A 551 18.52 -5.40 16.35
C VAL A 551 19.58 -4.32 16.11
N LEU A 552 20.85 -4.63 16.34
CA LEU A 552 21.97 -3.71 16.08
C LEU A 552 22.05 -3.32 14.60
N THR A 553 21.82 -4.25 13.68
CA THR A 553 21.80 -3.98 12.24
C THR A 553 20.59 -3.13 11.86
N ASP A 554 19.40 -3.42 12.38
CA ASP A 554 18.20 -2.61 12.14
C ASP A 554 18.42 -1.17 12.62
N ILE A 555 18.89 -0.97 13.86
CA ILE A 555 19.21 0.35 14.41
C ILE A 555 20.26 1.06 13.56
N PHE A 556 21.30 0.37 13.09
CA PHE A 556 22.28 0.95 12.17
C PHE A 556 21.62 1.47 10.88
N THR A 557 20.78 0.67 10.23
CA THR A 557 20.11 1.09 8.99
C THR A 557 19.17 2.27 9.20
N ARG A 558 18.46 2.29 10.34
CA ARG A 558 17.56 3.40 10.71
C ARG A 558 18.31 4.67 11.05
N LEU A 559 19.42 4.59 11.78
CA LEU A 559 20.30 5.74 12.05
C LEU A 559 20.90 6.28 10.75
N LEU A 560 21.29 5.40 9.82
CA LEU A 560 21.79 5.83 8.52
C LEU A 560 20.72 6.60 7.73
N MET A 561 19.48 6.09 7.68
CA MET A 561 18.33 6.80 7.10
C MET A 561 18.10 8.14 7.79
N ASP A 562 18.11 8.17 9.13
CA ASP A 562 17.97 9.37 9.94
C ASP A 562 19.01 10.43 9.58
N TYR A 563 20.29 10.06 9.47
CA TYR A 563 21.36 11.02 9.18
C TYR A 563 21.35 11.54 7.74
N LEU A 564 20.81 10.76 6.80
CA LEU A 564 20.75 11.14 5.39
C LEU A 564 19.56 12.04 5.08
N ASN A 565 18.52 12.02 5.93
CA ASN A 565 17.22 12.63 5.67
C ASN A 565 17.30 14.09 5.21
N GLU A 566 18.05 14.93 5.93
CA GLU A 566 18.11 16.38 5.67
C GLU A 566 18.63 16.72 4.27
N TYR A 567 19.60 15.94 3.79
CA TYR A 567 20.18 16.12 2.46
C TYR A 567 19.37 15.39 1.39
N ALA A 568 18.97 14.15 1.66
CA ALA A 568 18.32 13.28 0.69
C ALA A 568 16.82 13.59 0.50
N TYR A 569 16.21 14.36 1.40
CA TYR A 569 14.85 14.88 1.23
C TYR A 569 14.74 15.76 -0.04
N TYR A 570 15.73 16.62 -0.30
CA TYR A 570 15.78 17.39 -1.55
C TYR A 570 15.76 16.49 -2.78
N ALA A 571 16.48 15.35 -2.73
CA ALA A 571 16.44 14.36 -3.80
C ALA A 571 15.05 13.72 -3.95
N GLN A 572 14.41 13.33 -2.84
CA GLN A 572 13.06 12.75 -2.87
C GLN A 572 12.03 13.70 -3.47
N VAL A 573 12.05 14.98 -3.07
CA VAL A 573 11.21 16.04 -3.63
C VAL A 573 11.44 16.20 -5.14
N ALA A 574 12.69 16.09 -5.59
CA ALA A 574 13.05 16.14 -7.01
C ALA A 574 12.77 14.83 -7.80
N GLY A 575 12.13 13.83 -7.19
CA GLY A 575 11.78 12.56 -7.84
C GLY A 575 12.90 11.51 -7.84
N LEU A 576 13.85 11.62 -6.91
CA LEU A 576 14.90 10.65 -6.63
C LEU A 576 14.70 10.00 -5.26
N TYR A 577 14.30 8.73 -5.28
CA TYR A 577 14.07 7.95 -4.07
C TYR A 577 15.31 7.18 -3.68
N TYR A 578 15.54 7.07 -2.37
CA TYR A 578 16.49 6.15 -1.76
C TYR A 578 15.85 5.41 -0.59
N GLY A 579 16.42 4.28 -0.22
CA GLY A 579 16.05 3.57 0.99
C GLY A 579 17.13 2.58 1.41
N VAL A 580 17.37 2.51 2.71
CA VAL A 580 18.23 1.50 3.34
C VAL A 580 17.39 0.69 4.31
N SER A 581 17.49 -0.64 4.25
CA SER A 581 16.76 -1.54 5.14
C SER A 581 17.54 -2.81 5.41
N LEU A 582 17.19 -3.50 6.50
CA LEU A 582 17.67 -4.85 6.78
C LEU A 582 17.37 -5.79 5.58
N SER A 583 18.31 -6.67 5.26
CA SER A 583 18.14 -7.77 4.30
C SER A 583 18.41 -9.10 5.00
N ASP A 584 18.06 -10.22 4.36
CA ASP A 584 18.19 -11.55 4.96
C ASP A 584 19.62 -11.90 5.42
N ASN A 585 20.64 -11.26 4.85
CA ASN A 585 22.06 -11.55 5.14
C ASN A 585 22.86 -10.27 5.46
N GLY A 586 22.20 -9.17 5.80
CA GLY A 586 22.85 -7.87 5.88
C GLY A 586 21.89 -6.70 5.77
N PHE A 587 22.19 -5.77 4.87
CA PHE A 587 21.33 -4.65 4.57
C PHE A 587 21.34 -4.35 3.07
N GLU A 588 20.29 -3.71 2.58
CA GLU A 588 20.14 -3.36 1.18
C GLU A 588 19.98 -1.85 0.98
N LEU A 589 20.58 -1.34 -0.09
CA LEU A 589 20.40 0.03 -0.58
C LEU A 589 19.59 -0.01 -1.88
N THR A 590 18.56 0.81 -1.96
CA THR A 590 17.78 1.03 -3.19
C THR A 590 17.84 2.50 -3.57
N LEU A 591 18.08 2.79 -4.84
CA LEU A 591 17.93 4.12 -5.44
C LEU A 591 17.09 4.00 -6.71
N LEU A 592 16.15 4.92 -6.90
CA LEU A 592 15.25 4.93 -8.07
C LEU A 592 14.85 6.37 -8.41
N GLY A 593 14.86 6.72 -9.69
CA GLY A 593 14.34 8.01 -10.15
C GLY A 593 15.15 8.54 -11.32
N TYR A 594 15.19 9.87 -11.48
CA TYR A 594 15.85 10.51 -12.63
C TYR A 594 17.37 10.28 -12.66
N ASN A 595 17.91 9.72 -13.75
CA ASN A 595 19.29 9.23 -13.79
C ASN A 595 20.36 10.34 -13.60
N HIS A 596 20.06 11.59 -13.96
CA HIS A 596 21.04 12.70 -13.94
C HIS A 596 21.69 12.93 -12.57
N LYS A 597 20.93 13.01 -11.49
CA LYS A 597 21.45 13.29 -10.13
C LYS A 597 21.57 12.03 -9.26
N LEU A 598 21.24 10.85 -9.80
CA LEU A 598 21.26 9.59 -9.06
C LEU A 598 22.65 9.22 -8.53
N ARG A 599 23.70 9.44 -9.34
CA ARG A 599 25.08 9.16 -8.94
C ARG A 599 25.51 9.99 -7.72
N ILE A 600 25.16 11.27 -7.69
CA ILE A 600 25.51 12.16 -6.58
C ILE A 600 24.89 11.66 -5.27
N LEU A 601 23.62 11.23 -5.33
CA LEU A 601 22.93 10.63 -4.19
C LEU A 601 23.62 9.33 -3.76
N LEU A 602 23.98 8.44 -4.69
CA LEU A 602 24.72 7.21 -4.39
C LEU A 602 26.04 7.50 -3.67
N GLU A 603 26.85 8.41 -4.20
CA GLU A 603 28.16 8.79 -3.63
C GLU A 603 28.00 9.34 -2.21
N THR A 604 26.94 10.13 -1.96
CA THR A 604 26.66 10.66 -0.61
C THR A 604 26.26 9.56 0.37
N VAL A 605 25.38 8.64 -0.04
CA VAL A 605 24.96 7.51 0.80
C VAL A 605 26.15 6.62 1.15
N VAL A 606 26.97 6.27 0.16
CA VAL A 606 28.16 5.42 0.35
C VAL A 606 29.20 6.11 1.20
N GLY A 607 29.44 7.41 0.98
CA GLY A 607 30.30 8.21 1.84
C GLY A 607 29.81 8.27 3.29
N LYS A 608 28.50 8.28 3.51
CA LYS A 608 27.91 8.24 4.86
C LYS A 608 28.05 6.88 5.53
N ILE A 609 27.94 5.78 4.78
CA ILE A 609 28.26 4.43 5.28
C ILE A 609 29.72 4.35 5.71
N ALA A 610 30.63 4.86 4.88
CA ALA A 610 32.07 4.80 5.14
C ALA A 610 32.51 5.59 6.38
N ASN A 611 31.82 6.70 6.67
CA ASN A 611 32.11 7.58 7.80
C ASN A 611 30.99 7.54 8.85
N PHE A 612 30.37 6.38 9.03
CA PHE A 612 29.27 6.25 9.98
C PHE A 612 29.76 6.41 11.42
N GLU A 613 29.13 7.33 12.15
CA GLU A 613 29.40 7.59 13.57
C GLU A 613 28.08 7.62 14.34
N VAL A 614 28.04 6.94 15.48
CA VAL A 614 26.84 6.88 16.32
C VAL A 614 26.72 8.15 17.15
N LYS A 615 25.61 8.87 16.98
CA LYS A 615 25.22 10.03 17.78
C LYS A 615 24.32 9.54 18.92
N PRO A 616 24.73 9.62 20.21
CA PRO A 616 23.98 9.04 21.32
C PRO A 616 22.54 9.57 21.48
N ASP A 617 22.34 10.86 21.22
CA ASP A 617 21.04 11.53 21.23
C ASP A 617 20.10 10.95 20.15
N ARG A 618 20.60 10.75 18.93
CA ARG A 618 19.83 10.13 17.84
C ARG A 618 19.59 8.65 18.09
N PHE A 619 20.57 7.94 18.63
CA PHE A 619 20.42 6.54 19.04
C PHE A 619 19.27 6.38 20.04
N ALA A 620 19.16 7.25 21.05
CA ALA A 620 18.09 7.18 22.04
C ALA A 620 16.70 7.28 21.39
N VAL A 621 16.52 8.23 20.46
CA VAL A 621 15.27 8.42 19.71
C VAL A 621 14.92 7.20 18.84
N ILE A 622 15.91 6.67 18.10
CA ILE A 622 15.70 5.48 17.26
C ILE A 622 15.40 4.26 18.13
N LYS A 623 16.14 4.05 19.22
CA LYS A 623 15.91 2.98 20.19
C LYS A 623 14.49 3.04 20.77
N GLU A 624 14.03 4.22 21.17
CA GLU A 624 12.66 4.44 21.64
C GLU A 624 11.63 4.07 20.57
N THR A 625 11.86 4.51 19.33
CA THR A 625 10.98 4.24 18.19
C THR A 625 10.85 2.75 17.92
N VAL A 626 11.98 2.04 17.81
CA VAL A 626 12.01 0.58 17.60
C VAL A 626 11.39 -0.16 18.79
N THR A 627 11.62 0.29 20.01
CA THR A 627 10.98 -0.28 21.23
C THR A 627 9.46 -0.19 21.14
N LYS A 628 8.91 0.99 20.78
CA LYS A 628 7.47 1.19 20.61
C LYS A 628 6.92 0.36 19.44
N GLU A 629 7.65 0.25 18.33
CA GLU A 629 7.27 -0.60 17.20
C GLU A 629 7.11 -2.06 17.64
N TYR A 630 8.06 -2.63 18.37
CA TYR A 630 7.96 -3.99 18.91
C TYR A 630 6.85 -4.13 19.94
N GLN A 631 6.69 -3.18 20.87
CA GLN A 631 5.56 -3.18 21.79
C GLN A 631 4.21 -3.14 21.08
N ASN A 632 4.16 -2.55 19.88
CA ASN A 632 2.99 -2.47 19.02
C ASN A 632 2.75 -3.73 18.18
N TYR A 633 3.67 -4.71 18.15
CA TYR A 633 3.41 -6.00 17.47
C TYR A 633 2.18 -6.69 18.04
N LYS A 634 1.94 -6.54 19.35
CA LYS A 634 0.78 -7.15 20.02
C LYS A 634 -0.56 -6.66 19.48
N PHE A 635 -0.62 -5.43 18.96
CA PHE A 635 -1.81 -4.82 18.38
C PHE A 635 -1.97 -5.06 16.87
N ARG A 636 -1.10 -5.89 16.26
CA ARG A 636 -1.30 -6.29 14.87
C ARG A 636 -2.54 -7.18 14.76
N GLN A 637 -3.23 -7.04 13.65
CA GLN A 637 -4.38 -7.89 13.31
C GLN A 637 -3.96 -9.39 13.37
N PRO A 638 -4.82 -10.28 13.89
CA PRO A 638 -4.52 -11.70 14.07
C PRO A 638 -3.95 -12.41 12.83
N TYR A 639 -4.43 -12.08 11.62
CA TYR A 639 -3.87 -12.71 10.41
C TYR A 639 -2.40 -12.34 10.15
N HIS A 640 -1.98 -11.11 10.49
CA HIS A 640 -0.58 -10.71 10.42
C HIS A 640 0.26 -11.45 11.46
N GLN A 641 -0.28 -11.71 12.65
CA GLN A 641 0.39 -12.51 13.67
C GLN A 641 0.59 -13.96 13.15
N ALA A 642 -0.43 -14.57 12.56
CA ALA A 642 -0.34 -15.91 12.00
C ALA A 642 0.70 -16.01 10.85
N MET A 643 0.75 -15.02 9.96
CA MET A 643 1.77 -14.95 8.90
C MET A 643 3.19 -14.78 9.45
N TYR A 644 3.34 -14.02 10.54
CA TYR A 644 4.60 -13.85 11.24
C TYR A 644 5.10 -15.19 11.82
N TYR A 645 4.26 -15.91 12.57
CA TYR A 645 4.63 -17.22 13.13
C TYR A 645 4.92 -18.26 12.04
N CYS A 646 4.19 -18.24 10.93
CA CYS A 646 4.49 -19.07 9.77
C CYS A 646 5.93 -18.84 9.27
N SER A 647 6.35 -17.57 9.17
CA SER A 647 7.70 -17.21 8.72
C SER A 647 8.77 -17.62 9.74
N LEU A 648 8.50 -17.41 11.04
CA LEU A 648 9.40 -17.79 12.14
C LEU A 648 9.67 -19.30 12.19
N ILE A 649 8.65 -20.12 11.91
CA ILE A 649 8.74 -21.59 11.85
C ILE A 649 9.56 -22.04 10.64
N LEU A 650 9.36 -21.41 9.48
CA LEU A 650 9.91 -21.88 8.21
C LEU A 650 11.33 -21.40 7.92
N GLN A 651 11.71 -20.19 8.38
CA GLN A 651 12.97 -19.55 7.99
C GLN A 651 14.09 -19.78 9.03
N ASP A 652 15.25 -20.25 8.58
CA ASP A 652 16.38 -20.69 9.43
C ASP A 652 16.95 -19.59 10.35
N GLN A 653 17.16 -18.38 9.81
CA GLN A 653 17.77 -17.24 10.51
C GLN A 653 16.76 -16.13 10.81
N THR A 654 15.72 -16.48 11.58
CA THR A 654 14.73 -15.52 12.08
C THR A 654 14.56 -15.65 13.59
N TRP A 655 14.33 -14.51 14.25
CA TRP A 655 14.27 -14.39 15.70
C TRP A 655 12.88 -13.91 16.15
N PRO A 656 12.38 -14.38 17.30
CA PRO A 656 11.15 -13.85 17.88
C PRO A 656 11.28 -12.36 18.23
N TRP A 657 10.28 -11.55 17.88
CA TRP A 657 10.24 -10.13 18.24
C TRP A 657 10.34 -9.89 19.75
N THR A 658 9.96 -10.87 20.59
CA THR A 658 10.11 -10.81 22.05
C THR A 658 11.56 -10.88 22.49
N GLU A 659 12.39 -11.66 21.80
CA GLU A 659 13.85 -11.71 22.05
C GLU A 659 14.49 -10.41 21.57
N GLU A 660 14.08 -9.90 20.40
CA GLU A 660 14.55 -8.61 19.88
C GLU A 660 14.17 -7.43 20.79
N LEU A 661 12.96 -7.45 21.37
CA LEU A 661 12.52 -6.45 22.35
C LEU A 661 13.32 -6.53 23.66
N ASP A 662 13.67 -7.73 24.12
CA ASP A 662 14.48 -7.92 25.33
C ASP A 662 15.88 -7.33 25.17
N VAL A 663 16.52 -7.57 24.02
CA VAL A 663 17.83 -6.99 23.66
C VAL A 663 17.84 -5.46 23.80
N LEU A 664 16.77 -4.79 23.35
CA LEU A 664 16.70 -3.33 23.41
C LEU A 664 16.80 -2.79 24.83
N SER A 665 16.33 -3.52 25.84
CA SER A 665 16.36 -3.03 27.22
C SER A 665 17.78 -2.75 27.74
N HIS A 666 18.77 -3.47 27.22
CA HIS A 666 20.17 -3.38 27.64
C HIS A 666 21.10 -2.67 26.65
N LEU A 667 20.60 -2.35 25.46
CA LEU A 667 21.42 -1.82 24.37
C LEU A 667 21.82 -0.36 24.58
N GLU A 668 23.11 -0.06 24.43
CA GLU A 668 23.65 1.31 24.49
C GLU A 668 24.22 1.77 23.13
N ALA A 669 24.39 3.09 22.97
CA ALA A 669 24.93 3.67 21.74
C ALA A 669 26.33 3.11 21.40
N GLU A 670 27.12 2.79 22.42
CA GLU A 670 28.47 2.24 22.26
C GLU A 670 28.47 0.82 21.68
N ASP A 671 27.40 0.05 21.90
CA ASP A 671 27.26 -1.29 21.32
C ASP A 671 27.13 -1.22 19.80
N VAL A 672 26.33 -0.27 19.29
CA VAL A 672 26.23 0.00 17.85
C VAL A 672 27.58 0.48 17.31
N ALA A 673 28.26 1.39 18.02
CA ALA A 673 29.55 1.93 17.61
C ALA A 673 30.64 0.84 17.50
N LYS A 674 30.60 -0.17 18.37
CA LYS A 674 31.48 -1.35 18.32
C LYS A 674 31.06 -2.35 17.24
N PHE A 675 29.75 -2.54 17.06
CA PHE A 675 29.21 -3.55 16.16
C PHE A 675 29.34 -3.17 14.69
N VAL A 676 29.08 -1.92 14.29
CA VAL A 676 29.11 -1.50 12.87
C VAL A 676 30.45 -1.80 12.18
N PRO A 677 31.62 -1.51 12.79
CA PRO A 677 32.91 -1.92 12.22
C PRO A 677 33.05 -3.45 12.09
N MET A 678 32.49 -4.24 13.02
CA MET A 678 32.50 -5.70 12.92
C MET A 678 31.59 -6.20 11.80
N LEU A 679 30.38 -5.64 11.70
CA LEU A 679 29.41 -5.91 10.65
C LEU A 679 30.01 -5.71 9.25
N LEU A 680 30.68 -4.58 9.03
CA LEU A 680 31.27 -4.20 7.74
C LEU A 680 32.64 -4.84 7.48
N SER A 681 33.30 -5.41 8.50
CA SER A 681 34.68 -5.91 8.40
C SER A 681 34.90 -6.94 7.27
N ARG A 682 33.84 -7.66 6.90
CA ARG A 682 33.81 -8.72 5.89
C ARG A 682 32.48 -8.65 5.14
N THR A 683 32.51 -8.14 3.92
CA THR A 683 31.29 -7.86 3.14
C THR A 683 31.46 -8.27 1.69
N PHE A 684 30.34 -8.67 1.07
CA PHE A 684 30.24 -8.86 -0.37
C PHE A 684 28.99 -8.16 -0.89
N ILE A 685 29.13 -7.39 -1.98
CA ILE A 685 28.02 -6.56 -2.50
C ILE A 685 27.47 -7.17 -3.79
N GLU A 686 26.20 -7.57 -3.75
CA GLU A 686 25.45 -7.95 -4.95
C GLU A 686 24.73 -6.72 -5.50
N CYS A 687 25.12 -6.25 -6.69
CA CYS A 687 24.62 -5.04 -7.31
C CYS A 687 23.75 -5.38 -8.52
N TYR A 688 22.66 -4.64 -8.69
CA TYR A 688 21.86 -4.62 -9.92
C TYR A 688 21.55 -3.17 -10.33
N ILE A 689 21.92 -2.82 -11.56
CA ILE A 689 21.69 -1.49 -12.13
C ILE A 689 20.89 -1.65 -13.42
N ALA A 690 19.80 -0.92 -13.55
CA ALA A 690 18.98 -0.93 -14.76
C ALA A 690 18.44 0.45 -15.13
N GLY A 691 18.09 0.65 -16.40
CA GLY A 691 17.44 1.86 -16.90
C GLY A 691 18.32 2.71 -17.83
N ASN A 692 18.12 4.03 -17.80
CA ASN A 692 18.84 5.02 -18.61
C ASN A 692 20.26 5.30 -18.08
N VAL A 693 21.11 4.28 -18.13
CA VAL A 693 22.52 4.28 -17.67
C VAL A 693 23.33 3.49 -18.67
N GLU A 694 24.53 3.93 -19.03
CA GLU A 694 25.45 3.18 -19.90
C GLU A 694 26.30 2.17 -19.09
N ASN A 695 26.88 1.16 -19.75
CA ASN A 695 27.69 0.12 -19.09
C ASN A 695 28.86 0.69 -18.28
N ASN A 696 29.59 1.65 -18.87
CA ASN A 696 30.73 2.33 -18.26
C ASN A 696 30.31 3.13 -17.01
N GLU A 697 29.12 3.74 -17.01
CA GLU A 697 28.57 4.47 -15.88
C GLU A 697 28.17 3.52 -14.76
N ALA A 698 27.48 2.43 -15.08
CA ALA A 698 27.10 1.40 -14.12
C ALA A 698 28.34 0.77 -13.45
N GLU A 699 29.37 0.43 -14.25
CA GLU A 699 30.65 -0.04 -13.72
C GLU A 699 31.36 1.02 -12.88
N SER A 700 31.33 2.28 -13.30
CA SER A 700 31.95 3.39 -12.56
C SER A 700 31.29 3.61 -11.19
N MET A 701 29.96 3.48 -11.09
CA MET A 701 29.23 3.54 -9.82
C MET A 701 29.69 2.45 -8.86
N VAL A 702 29.76 1.20 -9.32
CA VAL A 702 30.21 0.07 -8.47
C VAL A 702 31.70 0.18 -8.13
N LYS A 703 32.53 0.63 -9.08
CA LYS A 703 33.95 0.87 -8.83
C LYS A 703 34.16 1.93 -7.76
N HIS A 704 33.40 3.02 -7.78
CA HIS A 704 33.47 4.04 -6.72
C HIS A 704 33.19 3.44 -5.33
N ILE A 705 32.20 2.55 -5.23
CA ILE A 705 31.88 1.86 -3.96
C ILE A 705 33.02 0.95 -3.53
N GLU A 706 33.58 0.16 -4.46
CA GLU A 706 34.75 -0.66 -4.17
C GLU A 706 35.92 0.20 -3.70
N ASP A 707 36.14 1.35 -4.32
CA ASP A 707 37.21 2.26 -3.97
C ASP A 707 37.04 2.87 -2.58
N VAL A 708 35.82 3.30 -2.22
CA VAL A 708 35.52 3.89 -0.90
C VAL A 708 35.52 2.85 0.22
N LEU A 709 34.99 1.64 -0.01
CA LEU A 709 34.77 0.66 1.05
C LEU A 709 35.91 -0.37 1.19
N PHE A 710 36.56 -0.74 0.08
CA PHE A 710 37.53 -1.86 0.03
C PHE A 710 38.94 -1.44 -0.38
N ASN A 711 39.11 -0.47 -1.27
CA ASN A 711 40.44 -0.06 -1.77
C ASN A 711 41.02 1.18 -1.08
N ASP A 712 40.30 1.78 -0.13
CA ASP A 712 40.82 2.86 0.70
C ASP A 712 42.10 2.40 1.45
N PRO A 713 43.10 3.28 1.69
CA PRO A 713 44.30 2.93 2.47
C PRO A 713 44.00 2.33 3.86
N LYS A 714 42.85 2.66 4.45
CA LYS A 714 42.31 2.06 5.68
C LYS A 714 40.94 1.46 5.38
N PRO A 715 40.88 0.29 4.71
CA PRO A 715 39.62 -0.24 4.22
C PRO A 715 38.74 -0.69 5.38
N ILE A 716 37.48 -0.23 5.36
CA ILE A 716 36.47 -0.65 6.34
C ILE A 716 35.91 -2.04 6.03
N CYS A 717 35.94 -2.45 4.76
CA CYS A 717 35.47 -3.76 4.30
C CYS A 717 36.63 -4.62 3.78
N ARG A 718 36.55 -5.92 4.02
CA ARG A 718 37.38 -6.95 3.37
C ARG A 718 36.48 -7.94 2.63
N PRO A 719 36.97 -8.62 1.58
CA PRO A 719 36.18 -9.60 0.86
C PRO A 719 35.79 -10.77 1.77
N LEU A 720 34.59 -11.32 1.55
CA LEU A 720 34.17 -12.59 2.13
C LEU A 720 35.08 -13.74 1.67
N PHE A 721 35.28 -14.72 2.53
CA PHE A 721 35.80 -16.01 2.07
C PHE A 721 34.70 -16.77 1.32
N PRO A 722 35.04 -17.65 0.36
CA PRO A 722 34.05 -18.45 -0.37
C PRO A 722 33.07 -19.23 0.52
N SER A 723 33.50 -19.68 1.71
CA SER A 723 32.67 -20.41 2.68
C SER A 723 31.75 -19.51 3.52
N GLN A 724 31.92 -18.18 3.48
CA GLN A 724 31.14 -17.22 4.24
C GLN A 724 30.00 -16.60 3.43
N HIS A 725 29.86 -16.94 2.15
CA HIS A 725 28.69 -16.54 1.38
C HIS A 725 27.47 -17.24 1.98
N LEU A 726 26.70 -16.48 2.76
CA LEU A 726 25.50 -16.97 3.41
C LEU A 726 24.44 -17.37 2.38
N THR A 727 23.62 -18.32 2.80
CA THR A 727 22.57 -18.90 1.99
C THR A 727 21.30 -19.02 2.80
N ASN A 728 20.23 -18.40 2.33
CA ASN A 728 18.92 -18.56 2.95
C ASN A 728 18.43 -19.99 2.77
N ARG A 729 17.87 -20.56 3.83
CA ARG A 729 17.35 -21.92 3.88
C ARG A 729 15.99 -21.94 4.56
N VAL A 730 15.16 -22.88 4.12
CA VAL A 730 13.79 -23.05 4.57
C VAL A 730 13.62 -24.46 5.10
N VAL A 731 12.88 -24.62 6.19
CA VAL A 731 12.51 -25.92 6.76
C VAL A 731 11.79 -26.77 5.74
N LYS A 732 12.22 -28.02 5.60
CA LYS A 732 11.57 -29.05 4.78
C LYS A 732 10.60 -29.85 5.64
N LEU A 733 9.31 -29.59 5.46
CA LEU A 733 8.24 -30.30 6.14
C LEU A 733 8.14 -31.77 5.65
N GLY A 734 7.73 -32.67 6.54
CA GLY A 734 7.58 -34.10 6.26
C GLY A 734 6.40 -34.41 5.32
N GLU A 735 6.60 -35.34 4.39
CA GLU A 735 5.56 -35.78 3.44
C GLU A 735 4.42 -36.50 4.16
N GLY A 736 3.17 -36.14 3.84
CA GLY A 736 1.98 -36.70 4.46
C GLY A 736 1.74 -36.22 5.89
N MET A 737 2.55 -35.27 6.39
CA MET A 737 2.47 -34.76 7.75
C MET A 737 1.65 -33.48 7.84
N LYS A 738 0.95 -33.33 8.96
CA LYS A 738 0.26 -32.10 9.36
C LYS A 738 0.91 -31.51 10.61
N TYR A 739 1.29 -30.25 10.53
CA TYR A 739 1.90 -29.51 11.62
C TYR A 739 0.92 -28.45 12.11
N PHE A 740 0.81 -28.28 13.41
CA PHE A 740 -0.07 -27.30 14.03
C PHE A 740 0.73 -26.41 14.98
N TYR A 741 0.43 -25.12 14.97
CA TYR A 741 0.95 -24.16 15.94
C TYR A 741 -0.21 -23.31 16.45
N HIS A 742 -0.51 -23.46 17.74
CA HIS A 742 -1.59 -22.76 18.43
C HIS A 742 -1.01 -21.65 19.30
N GLN A 743 -1.53 -20.44 19.13
CA GLN A 743 -1.04 -19.26 19.84
C GLN A 743 -2.19 -18.35 20.26
N ASP A 744 -2.12 -17.83 21.48
CA ASP A 744 -3.04 -16.80 21.95
C ASP A 744 -2.81 -15.50 21.17
N GLY A 745 -3.91 -14.83 20.80
CA GLY A 745 -3.86 -13.51 20.22
C GLY A 745 -3.17 -12.52 21.16
N SER A 746 -2.19 -11.79 20.65
CA SER A 746 -1.37 -10.91 21.50
C SER A 746 -2.14 -9.70 22.07
N ASN A 747 -3.30 -9.35 21.51
CA ASN A 747 -4.18 -8.28 21.99
C ASN A 747 -5.44 -8.87 22.64
N PRO A 748 -5.59 -8.80 23.98
CA PRO A 748 -6.77 -9.32 24.68
C PRO A 748 -8.09 -8.62 24.29
N SER A 749 -8.02 -7.40 23.77
CA SER A 749 -9.18 -6.65 23.31
C SER A 749 -9.59 -6.99 21.87
N ASP A 750 -8.80 -7.80 21.16
CA ASP A 750 -9.17 -8.26 19.82
C ASP A 750 -9.96 -9.58 19.92
N GLU A 751 -11.21 -9.50 19.50
CA GLU A 751 -12.11 -10.64 19.45
C GLU A 751 -11.82 -11.56 18.26
N ASN A 752 -11.12 -11.05 17.25
CA ASN A 752 -10.84 -11.80 16.03
C ASN A 752 -9.78 -12.89 16.26
N SER A 753 -10.05 -14.05 15.69
CA SER A 753 -9.11 -15.15 15.50
C SER A 753 -8.62 -15.19 14.07
N ALA A 754 -7.49 -15.84 13.83
CA ALA A 754 -7.00 -16.06 12.47
C ALA A 754 -6.39 -17.45 12.25
N LEU A 755 -6.47 -17.87 10.98
CA LEU A 755 -5.83 -19.05 10.45
C LEU A 755 -4.91 -18.67 9.29
N VAL A 756 -3.69 -19.20 9.32
CA VAL A 756 -2.88 -19.40 8.11
C VAL A 756 -2.69 -20.90 7.91
N HIS A 757 -3.37 -21.47 6.90
CA HIS A 757 -3.17 -22.86 6.49
C HIS A 757 -2.22 -22.89 5.30
N TYR A 758 -0.96 -23.24 5.54
CA TYR A 758 0.10 -23.29 4.54
C TYR A 758 0.36 -24.72 4.06
N ILE A 759 0.41 -24.93 2.75
CA ILE A 759 0.81 -26.18 2.11
C ILE A 759 2.13 -25.95 1.39
N GLN A 760 3.22 -26.52 1.92
CA GLN A 760 4.54 -26.50 1.27
C GLN A 760 4.57 -27.54 0.15
N VAL A 761 4.92 -27.13 -1.06
CA VAL A 761 4.79 -28.01 -2.24
C VAL A 761 6.16 -28.44 -2.75
N HIS A 762 6.92 -27.51 -3.33
CA HIS A 762 8.10 -27.86 -4.09
C HIS A 762 9.20 -26.78 -4.08
N ARG A 763 10.38 -27.18 -4.55
CA ARG A 763 11.51 -26.28 -4.82
C ARG A 763 11.41 -25.76 -6.26
N ASP A 764 11.88 -24.54 -6.53
CA ASP A 764 11.74 -23.84 -7.82
C ASP A 764 12.02 -24.74 -9.03
N ASP A 765 10.96 -25.03 -9.77
CA ASP A 765 10.93 -25.87 -10.96
C ASP A 765 9.81 -25.35 -11.87
N PHE A 766 10.08 -25.21 -13.17
CA PHE A 766 9.12 -24.58 -14.06
C PHE A 766 7.81 -25.35 -14.16
N ALA A 767 7.87 -26.69 -14.28
CA ALA A 767 6.68 -27.52 -14.44
C ALA A 767 5.81 -27.52 -13.17
N MET A 768 6.44 -27.57 -11.99
CA MET A 768 5.71 -27.51 -10.73
C MET A 768 5.18 -26.09 -10.42
N ASN A 769 5.94 -25.05 -10.77
CA ASN A 769 5.52 -23.64 -10.60
C ASN A 769 4.20 -23.40 -11.34
N ILE A 770 4.11 -23.82 -12.61
CA ILE A 770 2.92 -23.58 -13.43
C ILE A 770 1.70 -24.35 -12.91
N LYS A 771 1.89 -25.57 -12.39
CA LYS A 771 0.81 -26.39 -11.83
C LYS A 771 0.26 -25.76 -10.54
N LEU A 772 1.15 -25.30 -9.66
CA LEU A 772 0.76 -24.57 -8.44
C LEU A 772 0.07 -23.24 -8.77
N GLN A 773 0.58 -22.51 -9.76
CA GLN A 773 -0.01 -21.24 -10.18
C GLN A 773 -1.38 -21.41 -10.81
N LEU A 774 -1.56 -22.43 -11.65
CA LEU A 774 -2.84 -22.74 -12.26
C LEU A 774 -3.85 -23.22 -11.20
N PHE A 775 -3.44 -24.09 -10.28
CA PHE A 775 -4.26 -24.44 -9.13
C PHE A 775 -4.69 -23.19 -8.35
N GLY A 776 -3.75 -22.29 -8.06
CA GLY A 776 -4.03 -21.05 -7.35
C GLY A 776 -5.04 -20.15 -8.07
N LEU A 777 -4.94 -20.04 -9.40
CA LEU A 777 -5.89 -19.29 -10.22
C LEU A 777 -7.31 -19.88 -10.11
N VAL A 778 -7.46 -21.18 -10.35
CA VAL A 778 -8.77 -21.87 -10.32
C VAL A 778 -9.38 -21.88 -8.91
N ALA A 779 -8.56 -22.07 -7.88
CA ALA A 779 -9.03 -22.19 -6.50
C ALA A 779 -9.35 -20.84 -5.84
N LYS A 780 -8.80 -19.73 -6.35
CA LYS A 780 -8.94 -18.40 -5.71
C LYS A 780 -10.39 -17.97 -5.57
N GLN A 781 -11.17 -18.06 -6.65
CA GLN A 781 -12.58 -17.67 -6.68
C GLN A 781 -13.42 -18.58 -5.77
N ALA A 782 -13.22 -19.90 -5.86
CA ALA A 782 -13.93 -20.87 -5.03
C ALA A 782 -13.67 -20.65 -3.53
N THR A 783 -12.43 -20.31 -3.18
CA THR A 783 -12.04 -20.00 -1.79
C THR A 783 -12.77 -18.77 -1.28
N PHE A 784 -12.78 -17.67 -2.04
CA PHE A 784 -13.44 -16.43 -1.62
C PHE A 784 -14.97 -16.63 -1.53
N HIS A 785 -15.59 -17.22 -2.55
CA HIS A 785 -17.02 -17.45 -2.58
C HIS A 785 -17.46 -18.36 -1.41
N GLN A 786 -16.82 -19.52 -1.24
CA GLN A 786 -17.24 -20.46 -0.19
C GLN A 786 -16.99 -19.91 1.22
N LEU A 787 -15.78 -19.44 1.50
CA LEU A 787 -15.39 -19.10 2.89
C LEU A 787 -15.86 -17.70 3.31
N ARG A 788 -15.98 -16.75 2.37
CA ARG A 788 -16.48 -15.39 2.65
C ARG A 788 -17.94 -15.23 2.29
N THR A 789 -18.34 -15.42 1.03
CA THR A 789 -19.70 -15.09 0.56
C THR A 789 -20.78 -16.05 1.10
N VAL A 790 -20.50 -17.35 1.14
CA VAL A 790 -21.47 -18.38 1.57
C VAL A 790 -21.38 -18.61 3.08
N GLU A 791 -20.21 -18.95 3.59
CA GLU A 791 -20.03 -19.33 5.00
C GLU A 791 -19.84 -18.14 5.94
N GLN A 792 -19.52 -16.95 5.40
CA GLN A 792 -19.40 -15.71 6.16
C GLN A 792 -18.40 -15.84 7.33
N LEU A 793 -17.26 -16.51 7.08
CA LEU A 793 -16.23 -16.71 8.09
C LEU A 793 -15.53 -15.39 8.45
N GLY A 794 -15.41 -14.45 7.52
CA GLY A 794 -14.96 -13.09 7.84
C GLY A 794 -14.50 -12.29 6.62
N TYR A 795 -14.38 -10.98 6.80
CA TYR A 795 -14.01 -10.05 5.73
C TYR A 795 -12.64 -10.37 5.11
N ILE A 796 -11.65 -10.71 5.94
CA ILE A 796 -10.31 -11.11 5.45
C ILE A 796 -10.34 -12.60 5.14
N THR A 797 -10.43 -12.92 3.85
CA THR A 797 -10.37 -14.28 3.31
C THR A 797 -9.56 -14.25 2.02
N ALA A 798 -8.42 -14.92 1.98
CA ALA A 798 -7.52 -14.90 0.83
C ALA A 798 -6.83 -16.25 0.57
N LEU A 799 -6.63 -16.56 -0.72
CA LEU A 799 -5.72 -17.59 -1.20
C LEU A 799 -4.51 -16.91 -1.83
N ALA A 800 -3.30 -17.24 -1.36
CA ALA A 800 -2.08 -16.66 -1.88
C ALA A 800 -1.00 -17.72 -2.11
N GLN A 801 -0.17 -17.50 -3.13
CA GLN A 801 1.08 -18.24 -3.28
C GLN A 801 2.14 -17.65 -2.36
N ARG A 802 3.00 -18.50 -1.82
CA ARG A 802 4.14 -18.14 -0.98
C ARG A 802 5.43 -18.67 -1.63
N ASN A 803 6.46 -17.83 -1.64
CA ASN A 803 7.80 -18.19 -2.10
C ASN A 803 8.83 -17.72 -1.07
N ASP A 804 9.43 -18.67 -0.35
CA ASP A 804 10.54 -18.41 0.57
C ASP A 804 11.83 -18.93 -0.07
N SER A 805 12.70 -18.05 -0.57
CA SER A 805 14.01 -18.42 -1.12
C SER A 805 13.97 -19.55 -2.18
N GLY A 806 12.93 -19.56 -3.02
CA GLY A 806 12.72 -20.56 -4.07
C GLY A 806 12.00 -21.82 -3.60
N ILE A 807 11.41 -21.83 -2.40
CA ILE A 807 10.49 -22.87 -1.93
C ILE A 807 9.06 -22.35 -2.06
N TYR A 808 8.25 -23.04 -2.86
CA TYR A 808 6.90 -22.63 -3.22
C TYR A 808 5.85 -23.42 -2.45
N GLY A 809 4.78 -22.72 -2.11
CA GLY A 809 3.57 -23.30 -1.56
C GLY A 809 2.36 -22.38 -1.70
N VAL A 810 1.24 -22.83 -1.17
CA VAL A 810 -0.04 -22.08 -1.15
C VAL A 810 -0.49 -21.89 0.28
N GLN A 811 -1.04 -20.72 0.60
CA GLN A 811 -1.57 -20.40 1.92
C GLN A 811 -2.99 -19.85 1.84
N PHE A 812 -3.85 -20.34 2.73
CA PHE A 812 -5.18 -19.80 3.00
C PHE A 812 -5.09 -18.91 4.23
N ILE A 813 -5.56 -17.67 4.12
CA ILE A 813 -5.48 -16.64 5.18
C ILE A 813 -6.90 -16.21 5.49
N ILE A 814 -7.36 -16.47 6.72
CA ILE A 814 -8.71 -16.14 7.17
C ILE A 814 -8.63 -15.45 8.53
N GLN A 815 -9.38 -14.36 8.70
CA GLN A 815 -9.64 -13.74 10.01
C GLN A 815 -11.14 -13.74 10.30
N SER A 816 -11.53 -14.12 11.51
CA SER A 816 -12.92 -14.27 11.93
C SER A 816 -13.14 -13.83 13.37
N SER A 817 -14.20 -13.07 13.62
CA SER A 817 -14.78 -12.86 14.94
C SER A 817 -15.90 -13.86 15.27
N VAL A 818 -16.31 -14.71 14.31
CA VAL A 818 -17.51 -15.57 14.45
C VAL A 818 -17.15 -17.01 14.79
N LYS A 819 -15.99 -17.49 14.32
CA LYS A 819 -15.53 -18.88 14.46
C LYS A 819 -14.06 -18.93 14.88
N GLY A 820 -13.72 -19.91 15.72
CA GLY A 820 -12.33 -20.16 16.10
C GLY A 820 -11.49 -20.80 14.98
N PRO A 821 -10.15 -20.72 15.06
CA PRO A 821 -9.23 -21.24 14.06
C PRO A 821 -9.39 -22.72 13.74
N GLY A 822 -9.67 -23.59 14.71
CA GLY A 822 -9.87 -25.02 14.46
C GLY A 822 -11.06 -25.30 13.55
N HIS A 823 -12.19 -24.61 13.79
CA HIS A 823 -13.34 -24.67 12.90
C HIS A 823 -13.00 -24.17 11.50
N ILE A 824 -12.37 -22.99 11.38
CA ILE A 824 -11.98 -22.42 10.09
C ILE A 824 -11.07 -23.38 9.31
N ASP A 825 -10.12 -24.02 9.99
CA ASP A 825 -9.20 -24.98 9.39
C ASP A 825 -9.95 -26.21 8.84
N SER A 826 -10.95 -26.70 9.58
CA SER A 826 -11.85 -27.75 9.09
C SER A 826 -12.65 -27.33 7.86
N ARG A 827 -13.04 -26.05 7.75
CA ARG A 827 -13.74 -25.51 6.58
C ARG A 827 -12.82 -25.39 5.38
N VAL A 828 -11.55 -25.02 5.57
CA VAL A 828 -10.53 -25.06 4.50
C VAL A 828 -10.32 -26.48 3.98
N GLU A 829 -10.19 -27.48 4.86
CA GLU A 829 -10.06 -28.88 4.43
C GLU A 829 -11.36 -29.38 3.76
N SER A 830 -12.53 -28.98 4.24
CA SER A 830 -13.81 -29.29 3.59
C SER A 830 -13.93 -28.65 2.21
N LEU A 831 -13.46 -27.40 2.04
CA LEU A 831 -13.38 -26.73 0.75
C LEU A 831 -12.48 -27.53 -0.19
N LEU A 832 -11.27 -27.90 0.24
CA LEU A 832 -10.34 -28.69 -0.57
C LEU A 832 -10.94 -30.05 -0.97
N LYS A 833 -11.69 -30.70 -0.08
CA LYS A 833 -12.41 -31.94 -0.38
C LYS A 833 -13.51 -31.73 -1.42
N ASN A 834 -14.30 -30.67 -1.29
CA ASN A 834 -15.35 -30.36 -2.26
C ASN A 834 -14.76 -29.91 -3.62
N PHE A 835 -13.59 -29.28 -3.58
CA PHE A 835 -12.88 -28.82 -4.77
C PHE A 835 -12.35 -29.97 -5.62
N GLU A 836 -12.18 -31.16 -5.05
CA GLU A 836 -11.84 -32.40 -5.78
C GLU A 836 -12.81 -32.64 -6.94
N GLY A 837 -14.12 -32.63 -6.67
CA GLY A 837 -15.13 -32.79 -7.71
C GLY A 837 -15.05 -31.69 -8.77
N LYS A 838 -14.90 -30.42 -8.33
CA LYS A 838 -14.77 -29.27 -9.23
C LYS A 838 -13.58 -29.41 -10.18
N LEU A 839 -12.45 -29.94 -9.72
CA LEU A 839 -11.27 -30.13 -10.55
C LEU A 839 -11.42 -31.32 -11.50
N TYR A 840 -12.01 -32.42 -11.03
CA TYR A 840 -12.19 -33.65 -11.84
C TYR A 840 -13.26 -33.47 -12.93
N GLU A 841 -14.33 -32.74 -12.63
CA GLU A 841 -15.45 -32.47 -13.52
C GLU A 841 -15.20 -31.25 -14.43
N MET A 842 -14.07 -30.56 -14.26
CA MET A 842 -13.70 -29.43 -15.11
C MET A 842 -13.66 -29.84 -16.58
N SER A 843 -14.40 -29.09 -17.41
CA SER A 843 -14.42 -29.31 -18.86
C SER A 843 -13.05 -29.01 -19.47
N ASP A 844 -12.77 -29.58 -20.65
CA ASP A 844 -11.52 -29.28 -21.34
C ASP A 844 -11.48 -27.83 -21.83
N GLU A 845 -12.65 -27.26 -22.11
CA GLU A 845 -12.85 -25.85 -22.44
C GLU A 845 -12.48 -24.94 -21.26
N ASP A 846 -13.00 -25.20 -20.06
CA ASP A 846 -12.69 -24.42 -18.86
C ASP A 846 -11.21 -24.54 -18.48
N PHE A 847 -10.64 -25.74 -18.60
CA PHE A 847 -9.21 -25.95 -18.37
C PHE A 847 -8.36 -25.10 -19.33
N LYS A 848 -8.67 -25.13 -20.64
CA LYS A 848 -7.98 -24.33 -21.65
C LYS A 848 -8.15 -22.83 -21.41
N SER A 849 -9.34 -22.40 -20.99
CA SER A 849 -9.61 -21.01 -20.63
C SER A 849 -8.71 -20.55 -19.49
N ASN A 850 -8.64 -21.31 -18.39
CA ASN A 850 -7.77 -21.01 -17.25
C ASN A 850 -6.28 -21.03 -17.62
N VAL A 851 -5.85 -21.96 -18.47
CA VAL A 851 -4.47 -21.99 -19.00
C VAL A 851 -4.17 -20.73 -19.82
N THR A 852 -5.09 -20.32 -20.69
CA THR A 852 -4.95 -19.11 -21.51
C THR A 852 -4.88 -17.86 -20.63
N ALA A 853 -5.78 -17.73 -19.65
CA ALA A 853 -5.76 -16.62 -18.69
C ALA A 853 -4.44 -16.54 -17.92
N LEU A 854 -3.89 -17.68 -17.46
CA LEU A 854 -2.60 -17.70 -16.78
C LEU A 854 -1.42 -17.36 -17.72
N ILE A 855 -1.49 -17.77 -18.98
CA ILE A 855 -0.50 -17.38 -20.00
C ILE A 855 -0.52 -15.87 -20.18
N ASP A 856 -1.71 -15.27 -20.34
CA ASP A 856 -1.87 -13.83 -20.55
C ASP A 856 -1.36 -13.04 -19.34
N MET A 857 -1.71 -13.46 -18.12
CA MET A 857 -1.20 -12.86 -16.88
C MET A 857 0.33 -12.90 -16.79
N LYS A 858 0.98 -13.94 -17.33
CA LYS A 858 2.44 -14.06 -17.35
C LYS A 858 3.10 -13.22 -18.44
N LEU A 859 2.47 -13.16 -19.60
CA LEU A 859 2.92 -12.39 -20.76
C LEU A 859 2.66 -10.90 -20.60
N GLU A 860 1.83 -10.50 -19.63
CA GLU A 860 1.59 -9.11 -19.29
C GLU A 860 2.92 -8.34 -19.16
N LYS A 861 3.05 -7.31 -19.98
CA LYS A 861 4.26 -6.49 -20.07
C LYS A 861 4.46 -5.77 -18.73
N HIS A 862 5.72 -5.58 -18.37
CA HIS A 862 6.04 -4.69 -17.24
C HIS A 862 5.63 -3.27 -17.62
N LYS A 863 5.02 -2.52 -16.70
CA LYS A 863 4.49 -1.18 -16.99
C LYS A 863 5.58 -0.13 -16.85
N ASN A 864 6.58 -0.42 -16.03
CA ASN A 864 7.63 0.51 -15.68
C ASN A 864 8.91 -0.20 -15.28
N LEU A 865 10.01 0.56 -15.27
CA LEU A 865 11.34 0.08 -14.91
C LEU A 865 11.39 -0.59 -13.54
N LYS A 866 10.62 -0.09 -12.56
CA LYS A 866 10.59 -0.61 -11.20
C LYS A 866 10.02 -2.03 -11.13
N GLU A 867 8.94 -2.32 -11.85
CA GLU A 867 8.35 -3.65 -11.93
C GLU A 867 9.29 -4.67 -12.59
N GLU A 868 9.87 -4.31 -13.73
CA GLU A 868 10.84 -5.15 -14.43
C GLU A 868 12.07 -5.41 -13.56
N SER A 869 12.61 -4.35 -12.95
CA SER A 869 13.79 -4.45 -12.10
C SER A 869 13.53 -5.32 -10.86
N ARG A 870 12.34 -5.23 -10.25
CA ARG A 870 11.94 -6.11 -9.14
C ARG A 870 11.85 -7.57 -9.55
N PHE A 871 11.35 -7.85 -10.75
CA PHE A 871 11.30 -9.22 -11.28
C PHE A 871 12.70 -9.81 -11.40
N TYR A 872 13.62 -9.12 -12.06
CA TYR A 872 15.00 -9.59 -12.22
C TYR A 872 15.79 -9.62 -10.91
N TRP A 873 15.58 -8.62 -10.04
CA TRP A 873 16.22 -8.60 -8.73
C TRP A 873 15.84 -9.83 -7.89
N ARG A 874 14.60 -10.31 -7.96
CA ARG A 874 14.20 -11.56 -7.27
C ARG A 874 14.99 -12.77 -7.75
N GLU A 875 15.26 -12.89 -9.05
CA GLU A 875 16.08 -13.99 -9.61
C GLU A 875 17.54 -13.92 -9.16
N ILE A 876 18.08 -12.70 -9.04
CA ILE A 876 19.44 -12.45 -8.55
C ILE A 876 19.52 -12.74 -7.05
N GLN A 877 18.57 -12.20 -6.28
CA GLN A 877 18.52 -12.31 -4.83
C GLN A 877 18.28 -13.75 -4.37
N SER A 878 17.40 -14.51 -5.04
CA SER A 878 17.18 -15.92 -4.73
C SER A 878 18.34 -16.81 -5.19
N GLY A 879 19.10 -16.37 -6.20
CA GLY A 879 20.14 -17.16 -6.87
C GLY A 879 19.61 -18.15 -7.91
N THR A 880 18.32 -18.09 -8.28
CA THR A 880 17.76 -18.93 -9.34
C THR A 880 18.27 -18.55 -10.72
N LEU A 881 18.52 -17.25 -10.97
CA LEU A 881 19.09 -16.70 -12.21
C LEU A 881 18.36 -17.14 -13.50
N LYS A 882 17.06 -17.42 -13.42
CA LYS A 882 16.22 -17.83 -14.56
C LYS A 882 15.57 -16.59 -15.18
N PHE A 883 16.36 -15.77 -15.85
CA PHE A 883 15.86 -14.51 -16.44
C PHE A 883 14.82 -14.71 -17.56
N ASN A 884 14.82 -15.89 -18.21
CA ASN A 884 13.81 -16.30 -19.20
C ASN A 884 12.62 -17.06 -18.59
N ARG A 885 12.35 -16.86 -17.29
CA ARG A 885 11.29 -17.59 -16.57
C ARG A 885 9.92 -17.43 -17.21
N LYS A 886 9.58 -16.22 -17.68
CA LYS A 886 8.28 -15.96 -18.31
C LYS A 886 8.09 -16.84 -19.54
N GLU A 887 9.07 -16.86 -20.43
CA GLU A 887 9.04 -17.64 -21.68
C GLU A 887 9.02 -19.13 -21.40
N ALA A 888 9.85 -19.60 -20.46
CA ALA A 888 9.94 -21.01 -20.10
C ALA A 888 8.64 -21.53 -19.45
N GLU A 889 8.05 -20.77 -18.51
CA GLU A 889 6.79 -21.14 -17.86
C GLU A 889 5.60 -21.08 -18.83
N VAL A 890 5.56 -20.10 -19.74
CA VAL A 890 4.52 -20.04 -20.80
C VAL A 890 4.65 -21.21 -21.78
N ALA A 891 5.86 -21.58 -22.18
CA ALA A 891 6.08 -22.74 -23.04
C ALA A 891 5.62 -24.03 -22.36
N ALA A 892 5.88 -24.18 -21.06
CA ALA A 892 5.40 -25.31 -20.28
C ALA A 892 3.86 -25.31 -20.12
N LEU A 893 3.24 -24.14 -19.88
CA LEU A 893 1.78 -24.01 -19.78
C LEU A 893 1.06 -24.44 -21.06
N LYS A 894 1.59 -24.09 -22.24
CA LYS A 894 1.02 -24.48 -23.53
C LYS A 894 1.00 -26.00 -23.76
N GLN A 895 1.85 -26.75 -23.04
CA GLN A 895 1.94 -28.20 -23.15
C GLN A 895 1.23 -28.93 -22.00
N LEU A 896 0.80 -28.19 -20.97
CA LEU A 896 0.22 -28.77 -19.76
C LEU A 896 -1.11 -29.47 -20.07
N GLN A 897 -1.23 -30.73 -19.64
CA GLN A 897 -2.47 -31.48 -19.78
C GLN A 897 -3.32 -31.39 -18.50
N LYS A 898 -4.65 -31.47 -18.66
CA LYS A 898 -5.59 -31.47 -17.52
C LYS A 898 -5.25 -32.56 -16.50
N GLN A 899 -4.90 -33.75 -16.98
CA GLN A 899 -4.50 -34.86 -16.12
C GLN A 899 -3.28 -34.52 -15.24
N GLU A 900 -2.31 -33.76 -15.75
CA GLU A 900 -1.14 -33.38 -14.97
C GLU A 900 -1.46 -32.38 -13.83
N LEU A 901 -2.48 -31.54 -14.00
CA LEU A 901 -2.99 -30.68 -12.94
C LEU A 901 -3.73 -31.49 -11.88
N ILE A 902 -4.52 -32.48 -12.31
CA ILE A 902 -5.23 -33.42 -11.43
C ILE A 902 -4.22 -34.23 -10.62
N ASP A 903 -3.20 -34.82 -11.26
CA ASP A 903 -2.15 -35.60 -10.60
C ASP A 903 -1.40 -34.74 -9.58
N PHE A 904 -1.08 -33.48 -9.93
CA PHE A 904 -0.47 -32.53 -9.01
C PHE A 904 -1.36 -32.26 -7.78
N PHE A 905 -2.66 -32.03 -8.00
CA PHE A 905 -3.61 -31.82 -6.90
C PHE A 905 -3.68 -33.06 -6.01
N ASP A 906 -3.82 -34.25 -6.59
CA ASP A 906 -3.94 -35.51 -5.88
C ASP A 906 -2.70 -35.88 -5.08
N GLU A 907 -1.52 -35.48 -5.55
CA GLU A 907 -0.25 -35.78 -4.90
C GLU A 907 0.13 -34.77 -3.81
N TYR A 908 -0.15 -33.47 -4.01
CA TYR A 908 0.39 -32.39 -3.17
C TYR A 908 -0.64 -31.57 -2.38
N ILE A 909 -1.91 -31.50 -2.81
CA ILE A 909 -2.89 -30.54 -2.27
C ILE A 909 -4.10 -31.23 -1.63
N LYS A 910 -4.59 -32.30 -2.28
CA LYS A 910 -5.79 -33.04 -1.88
C LYS A 910 -5.72 -33.48 -0.43
N VAL A 911 -6.88 -33.49 0.23
CA VAL A 911 -7.01 -33.95 1.62
C VAL A 911 -6.54 -35.41 1.70
N GLY A 912 -5.52 -35.67 2.53
CA GLY A 912 -4.92 -37.01 2.68
C GLY A 912 -3.92 -37.40 1.59
N ALA A 913 -3.53 -36.48 0.71
CA ALA A 913 -2.51 -36.73 -0.31
C ALA A 913 -1.15 -37.11 0.31
N ALA A 914 -0.47 -38.09 -0.30
CA ALA A 914 0.74 -38.69 0.24
C ALA A 914 1.91 -37.70 0.40
N ARG A 915 2.00 -36.66 -0.45
CA ARG A 915 3.05 -35.64 -0.38
C ARG A 915 2.57 -34.28 0.13
N LYS A 916 1.33 -34.18 0.61
CA LYS A 916 0.83 -32.94 1.23
C LYS A 916 1.61 -32.67 2.51
N LYS A 917 2.16 -31.46 2.62
CA LYS A 917 2.92 -30.98 3.79
C LYS A 917 2.23 -29.74 4.34
N SER A 918 1.43 -29.91 5.38
CA SER A 918 0.55 -28.84 5.86
C SER A 918 1.06 -28.24 7.16
N LEU A 919 1.02 -26.93 7.28
CA LEU A 919 1.30 -26.18 8.50
C LEU A 919 0.11 -25.23 8.77
N SER A 920 -0.64 -25.53 9.83
CA SER A 920 -1.75 -24.70 10.30
C SER A 920 -1.30 -23.82 11.45
N ILE A 921 -1.28 -22.52 11.23
CA ILE A 921 -1.01 -21.50 12.26
C ILE A 921 -2.34 -20.94 12.74
N ARG A 922 -2.66 -21.16 14.01
CA ARG A 922 -3.94 -20.84 14.62
C ARG A 922 -3.75 -19.80 15.72
N VAL A 923 -4.19 -18.57 15.47
CA VAL A 923 -4.14 -17.46 16.42
C VAL A 923 -5.53 -17.24 17.00
N TYR A 924 -5.68 -17.38 18.32
CA TYR A 924 -6.98 -17.34 19.00
C TYR A 924 -7.25 -15.94 19.58
N GLY A 925 -8.28 -15.27 19.06
CA GLY A 925 -8.81 -14.04 19.65
C GLY A 925 -9.54 -14.31 20.97
N SER A 926 -9.82 -13.24 21.72
CA SER A 926 -10.37 -13.33 23.09
C SER A 926 -11.67 -14.13 23.20
N GLN A 927 -12.52 -14.10 22.16
CA GLN A 927 -13.77 -14.87 22.12
C GLN A 927 -13.56 -16.38 22.00
N HIS A 928 -12.45 -16.82 21.39
CA HIS A 928 -12.20 -18.21 21.02
C HIS A 928 -11.11 -18.88 21.86
N LEU A 929 -10.54 -18.19 22.86
CA LEU A 929 -9.46 -18.74 23.71
C LEU A 929 -9.82 -20.09 24.36
N LYS A 930 -11.10 -20.30 24.71
CA LYS A 930 -11.56 -21.56 25.31
C LYS A 930 -11.54 -22.74 24.33
N GLU A 931 -11.62 -22.47 23.02
CA GLU A 931 -11.62 -23.49 21.97
C GLU A 931 -10.21 -24.04 21.71
N MET A 932 -9.16 -23.31 22.11
CA MET A 932 -7.77 -23.72 21.90
C MET A 932 -7.43 -25.05 22.58
N ALA A 933 -7.95 -25.29 23.79
CA ALA A 933 -7.68 -26.54 24.51
C ALA A 933 -8.27 -27.75 23.77
N SER A 934 -9.52 -27.64 23.31
CA SER A 934 -10.15 -28.70 22.50
C SER A 934 -9.45 -28.90 21.15
N ASP A 935 -9.06 -27.82 20.49
CA ASP A 935 -8.39 -27.88 19.20
C ASP A 935 -7.01 -28.57 19.28
N LYS A 936 -6.32 -28.43 20.42
CA LYS A 936 -5.06 -29.15 20.71
C LYS A 936 -5.27 -30.64 20.97
N ASP A 937 -6.38 -31.02 21.57
CA ASP A 937 -6.71 -32.42 21.83
C ASP A 937 -7.19 -33.15 20.56
N GLU A 938 -7.76 -32.43 19.60
CA GLU A 938 -8.33 -32.96 18.35
C GLU A 938 -7.31 -33.20 17.22
N VAL A 939 -6.00 -33.02 17.46
CA VAL A 939 -4.96 -33.07 16.41
C VAL A 939 -4.83 -34.50 15.82
N PRO A 940 -5.25 -34.75 14.56
CA PRO A 940 -5.42 -36.11 14.04
C PRO A 940 -4.11 -36.75 13.59
N SER A 941 -3.81 -37.97 14.03
CA SER A 941 -2.60 -38.72 13.65
C SER A 941 -2.54 -39.09 12.15
N PRO A 942 -1.38 -39.03 11.46
CA PRO A 942 -0.08 -38.53 11.94
C PRO A 942 0.00 -37.00 11.85
N SER A 943 0.11 -36.36 13.01
CA SER A 943 0.20 -34.91 13.17
C SER A 943 1.28 -34.56 14.18
N VAL A 944 1.76 -33.33 14.13
CA VAL A 944 2.75 -32.78 15.05
C VAL A 944 2.26 -31.44 15.57
N GLU A 945 2.07 -31.35 16.89
CA GLU A 945 1.90 -30.07 17.57
C GLU A 945 3.28 -29.44 17.79
N ILE A 946 3.46 -28.20 17.35
CA ILE A 946 4.68 -27.42 17.56
C ILE A 946 4.52 -26.63 18.85
N GLU A 947 5.17 -27.06 19.93
CA GLU A 947 5.20 -26.33 21.20
C GLU A 947 6.40 -25.37 21.31
N ASP A 948 7.52 -25.75 20.69
CA ASP A 948 8.76 -24.97 20.63
C ASP A 948 9.18 -24.77 19.16
N ILE A 949 9.02 -23.54 18.66
CA ILE A 949 9.38 -23.18 17.28
C ILE A 949 10.87 -23.40 17.02
N VAL A 950 11.73 -23.02 17.97
CA VAL A 950 13.19 -23.06 17.78
C VAL A 950 13.68 -24.51 17.80
N GLY A 951 13.20 -25.30 18.76
CA GLY A 951 13.45 -26.74 18.84
C GLY A 951 12.95 -27.48 17.61
N PHE A 952 11.73 -27.17 17.16
CA PHE A 952 11.17 -27.72 15.92
C PHE A 952 12.08 -27.41 14.73
N ARG A 953 12.40 -26.13 14.48
CA ARG A 953 13.24 -25.71 13.35
C ARG A 953 14.60 -26.41 13.33
N LYS A 954 15.25 -26.53 14.50
CA LYS A 954 16.55 -27.23 14.64
C LYS A 954 16.45 -28.74 14.42
N SER A 955 15.29 -29.34 14.65
CA SER A 955 15.06 -30.79 14.45
C SER A 955 14.73 -31.16 13.00
N GLN A 956 14.29 -30.20 12.18
CA GLN A 956 13.85 -30.47 10.81
C GLN A 956 15.01 -30.36 9.80
N PRO A 957 14.96 -31.13 8.70
CA PRO A 957 15.87 -30.92 7.58
C PRO A 957 15.60 -29.56 6.91
N LEU A 958 16.63 -28.99 6.29
CA LEU A 958 16.53 -27.74 5.53
C LEU A 958 16.64 -28.01 4.02
N HIS A 959 15.92 -27.23 3.22
CA HIS A 959 16.14 -27.18 1.78
C HIS A 959 17.53 -26.60 1.46
N GLY A 960 18.19 -27.15 0.44
CA GLY A 960 19.43 -26.57 -0.08
C GLY A 960 19.16 -25.23 -0.77
N SER A 961 20.09 -24.28 -0.62
CA SER A 961 19.96 -22.96 -1.26
C SER A 961 20.29 -22.99 -2.74
N PHE A 962 19.80 -21.98 -3.47
CA PHE A 962 20.17 -21.73 -4.86
C PHE A 962 21.42 -20.84 -4.98
N ARG A 963 21.73 -20.04 -3.95
CA ARG A 963 22.99 -19.28 -3.89
C ARG A 963 24.18 -20.24 -3.64
N GLY A 964 25.32 -19.97 -4.28
CA GLY A 964 26.59 -20.67 -4.02
C GLY A 964 26.74 -22.08 -4.65
N CYS A 965 25.69 -22.66 -5.25
CA CYS A 965 25.84 -23.84 -6.08
C CYS A 965 26.66 -23.47 -7.32
N ARG A 966 27.79 -24.15 -7.55
CA ARG A 966 28.50 -24.09 -8.84
C ARG A 966 27.45 -24.41 -9.90
N GLN A 967 27.15 -23.46 -10.79
CA GLN A 967 26.50 -23.82 -12.04
C GLN A 967 27.32 -24.98 -12.63
N PRO A 968 26.72 -26.15 -12.90
CA PRO A 968 27.37 -27.06 -13.83
C PRO A 968 27.64 -26.20 -15.07
N LYS A 969 28.90 -26.20 -15.53
CA LYS A 969 29.22 -25.59 -16.83
C LYS A 969 28.23 -26.19 -17.82
N LEU A 970 27.29 -25.36 -18.30
CA LEU A 970 26.47 -25.70 -19.46
C LEU A 970 27.40 -25.82 -20.67
#